data_AF-J3M1I6-F1
#
_entry.id   AF-J3M1I6-F1
#
_cell.length_a   1.000
_cell.length_b   1.000
_cell.length_c   1.000
_cell.angle_alpha   90.00
_cell.angle_beta   90.00
_cell.angle_gamma   90.00
#
_symmetry.space_group_name_H-M   'P 1'
#
loop_
_entity.id
_entity.type
_entity.pdbx_description
1 polymer ?
#
loop_
_entity_poly.entity_id
_entity_poly.type
_entity_poly.pdbx_seq_one_letter_code
_entity_poly.pdbx_strand_id
1 'polypeptide(L)'
;MNSVQNLLSPYHLRYLEFIDVYKGGVVPQAFTSFYHLQVLNLSTHGVHDVPAAMSNLVNLRHFIAQEKVHQAIAGVGNMASLQELKFKVRNVCTFEMGQLQPMNKLVTLGISHLENVKTKDEASSARLIDKEYLKKLSLSWNGDSVSIEPDRSKDVLEGLRPHHNLKDLSITGYSSPNSPTWFSSNMSVTSLQTIHLENCREWQILSSLEMLPLLKKLKLVRMLNLMELSLPSLEELVLIEMPKLEKCIGSCGIELTTDLRVLMIEDCPQPNDFTPFQSYSSFGAELWFPSLRELTIVCCPHISKWETLPLGKMHALKSLKLTDLHAVRELLVPSLEKLVLSNMPSLECCSGLTASRVQMSTSQEDKEWLSGLRELTIHDCPHLVVSYALPPSALMSHFSIKGVPTHPIMEKHYGFTIKSDELIMLDDKILAFHSLRGIRSLFINDCPNLASLSNECLNQLIDLEGLCIRGCPNFTMTSGLVLPSLRWLSVQTCGISGSWLMEMLSHARSFDQLQLHDSPQIKFISFSQPTEMEGTCSLGSATTVTSHFAGDEQLLQIPSNVVRSLRMLVIFNCHNLEFSGEEGPLRGYTSLDIRIQHCPKLVPLLVSGMMEVGSLPTSLRLLDIDMGPELSTIWDLKLQELEQGGYQVPPPPPSLETFLVTNLTDKVQSCLLSCLPSITKLVISNSPELTSLHLGYSKALECLEIVGCESLASVEGFGSLTNLRSLVVYDPPILPRCFELLSHQQGATDIWSKLEKLQIGDGSVLTASLCKQLTSLKRLFFFPERSKHGAMMMGLTKEQERALQLLTSLQSLNFWHLPNLLSLPAKLASLTSLQHLYISNCPRIARLPEIGLPPSLVQLTVRRCSEELCMHCRMATSEKLKILIDDIPVD
;
A
#
# COMPACT_ATOMS: atom_id res chain seq x y z
N MET A 1 5.65 10.70 36.71
CA MET A 1 6.01 9.40 37.32
C MET A 1 6.75 9.49 38.66
N ASN A 2 7.40 10.62 39.01
CA ASN A 2 7.92 10.84 40.38
C ASN A 2 6.84 10.87 41.48
N SER A 3 5.55 11.00 41.11
CA SER A 3 4.41 11.01 42.02
C SER A 3 3.94 9.62 42.48
N VAL A 4 4.38 8.53 41.86
CA VAL A 4 4.01 7.16 42.29
C VAL A 4 4.85 6.68 43.47
N GLN A 5 5.98 7.34 43.74
CA GLN A 5 6.88 7.03 44.88
C GLN A 5 6.20 7.18 46.25
N ASN A 6 5.10 7.95 46.35
CA ASN A 6 4.44 8.26 47.63
C ASN A 6 3.11 7.51 47.85
N LEU A 7 2.60 6.74 46.88
CA LEU A 7 1.22 6.22 46.93
C LEU A 7 1.08 4.73 47.29
N LEU A 8 2.15 3.95 47.25
CA LEU A 8 2.07 2.50 47.52
C LEU A 8 3.18 2.10 48.50
N SER A 9 2.81 1.71 49.72
CA SER A 9 3.68 0.94 50.61
C SER A 9 3.96 -0.43 49.96
N PRO A 10 5.08 -0.64 49.25
CA PRO A 10 5.09 -1.58 48.14
C PRO A 10 5.61 -2.98 48.51
N TYR A 11 5.81 -3.24 49.80
CA TYR A 11 6.41 -4.48 50.30
C TYR A 11 5.57 -5.75 50.09
N HIS A 12 4.33 -5.65 49.61
CA HIS A 12 3.47 -6.82 49.38
C HIS A 12 2.97 -6.95 47.94
N LEU A 13 3.42 -6.08 47.03
CA LEU A 13 2.97 -6.13 45.65
C LEU A 13 3.47 -7.41 44.97
N ARG A 14 2.55 -8.24 44.47
CA ARG A 14 2.83 -9.53 43.80
C ARG A 14 2.55 -9.51 42.30
N TYR A 15 1.68 -8.62 41.85
CA TYR A 15 1.26 -8.51 40.45
C TYR A 15 1.29 -7.04 40.05
N LEU A 16 1.92 -6.73 38.93
CA LEU A 16 1.96 -5.40 38.36
C LEU A 16 1.82 -5.48 36.84
N GLU A 17 0.83 -4.78 36.30
CA GLU A 17 0.54 -4.69 34.87
C GLU A 17 0.34 -3.23 34.47
N PHE A 18 0.86 -2.87 33.31
CA PHE A 18 0.67 -1.54 32.71
C PHE A 18 -0.36 -1.61 31.59
N ILE A 19 -1.48 -0.92 31.81
CA ILE A 19 -2.54 -0.74 30.82
C ILE A 19 -2.49 0.72 30.38
N ASP A 20 -2.09 0.96 29.13
CA ASP A 20 -2.30 2.22 28.40
C ASP A 20 -1.53 3.46 28.94
N VAL A 21 -0.21 3.35 29.16
CA VAL A 21 0.63 4.50 29.59
C VAL A 21 1.84 4.71 28.66
N TYR A 22 1.81 5.84 27.93
CA TYR A 22 2.92 6.53 27.23
C TYR A 22 3.98 5.69 26.45
N LYS A 23 4.07 5.92 25.13
CA LYS A 23 5.19 5.46 24.29
C LYS A 23 6.52 6.09 24.75
N GLY A 24 7.54 5.27 25.06
CA GLY A 24 8.92 5.72 25.31
C GLY A 24 9.35 5.86 26.78
N GLY A 25 8.67 5.22 27.74
CA GLY A 25 9.06 5.27 29.16
C GLY A 25 10.17 4.26 29.53
N VAL A 26 11.13 4.70 30.35
CA VAL A 26 12.08 3.82 31.07
C VAL A 26 11.36 3.15 32.24
N VAL A 27 11.63 1.87 32.54
CA VAL A 27 11.12 1.23 33.77
C VAL A 27 11.68 1.99 34.99
N PRO A 28 10.85 2.61 35.86
CA PRO A 28 11.33 3.31 37.04
C PRO A 28 12.20 2.46 37.96
N GLN A 29 13.34 3.03 38.40
CA GLN A 29 14.26 2.38 39.34
C GLN A 29 13.55 1.88 40.62
N ALA A 30 12.52 2.59 41.08
CA ALA A 30 11.76 2.24 42.28
C ALA A 30 11.18 0.82 42.23
N PHE A 31 10.86 0.28 41.05
CA PHE A 31 10.27 -1.05 40.92
C PHE A 31 11.23 -2.17 41.33
N THR A 32 12.54 -1.93 41.24
CA THR A 32 13.57 -2.89 41.66
C THR A 32 13.58 -3.16 43.18
N SER A 33 12.80 -2.39 43.95
CA SER A 33 12.59 -2.58 45.39
C SER A 33 11.39 -3.48 45.74
N PHE A 34 10.63 -3.95 44.74
CA PHE A 34 9.43 -4.77 44.97
C PHE A 34 9.78 -6.26 45.06
N TYR A 35 10.51 -6.66 46.11
CA TYR A 35 11.09 -8.00 46.24
C TYR A 35 10.07 -9.16 46.26
N HIS A 36 8.80 -8.88 46.54
CA HIS A 36 7.73 -9.88 46.55
C HIS A 36 6.97 -10.00 45.22
N LEU A 37 7.36 -9.23 44.19
CA LEU A 37 6.72 -9.23 42.89
C LEU A 37 6.89 -10.60 42.22
N GLN A 38 5.79 -11.16 41.72
CA GLN A 38 5.73 -12.46 41.04
C GLN A 38 5.40 -12.31 39.56
N VAL A 39 4.60 -11.31 39.18
CA VAL A 39 4.22 -11.04 37.79
C VAL A 39 4.48 -9.58 37.47
N LEU A 40 5.20 -9.33 36.37
CA LEU A 40 5.42 -8.01 35.80
C LEU A 40 5.10 -8.05 34.30
N ASN A 41 4.05 -7.34 33.89
CA ASN A 41 3.61 -7.26 32.50
C ASN A 41 3.91 -5.87 31.91
N LEU A 42 4.73 -5.84 30.86
CA LEU A 42 5.16 -4.68 30.08
C LEU A 42 4.78 -4.82 28.58
N SER A 43 3.85 -5.71 28.22
CA SER A 43 3.57 -6.12 26.83
C SER A 43 3.09 -5.02 25.88
N THR A 44 2.59 -3.91 26.39
CA THR A 44 1.89 -2.86 25.64
C THR A 44 2.79 -1.71 25.15
N HIS A 45 4.08 -1.68 25.50
CA HIS A 45 4.90 -0.46 25.36
C HIS A 45 6.31 -0.66 24.79
N GLY A 46 6.78 0.32 24.01
CA GLY A 46 8.15 0.44 23.49
C GLY A 46 9.16 0.82 24.58
N VAL A 47 9.14 0.10 25.69
CA VAL A 47 10.14 0.19 26.76
C VAL A 47 11.41 -0.48 26.27
N HIS A 48 12.50 0.27 26.19
CA HIS A 48 13.78 -0.26 25.71
C HIS A 48 14.80 -0.43 26.84
N ASP A 49 14.68 0.35 27.92
CA ASP A 49 15.66 0.39 29.00
C ASP A 49 15.15 -0.21 30.31
N VAL A 50 16.03 -0.99 30.94
CA VAL A 50 15.80 -1.68 32.21
C VAL A 50 16.77 -1.14 33.28
N PRO A 51 16.27 -0.83 34.50
CA PRO A 51 17.10 -0.51 35.65
C PRO A 51 18.22 -1.51 35.88
N ALA A 52 19.41 -1.02 36.23
CA ALA A 52 20.56 -1.86 36.55
C ALA A 52 20.28 -2.87 37.69
N ALA A 53 19.33 -2.56 38.57
CA ALA A 53 18.97 -3.37 39.73
C ALA A 53 17.77 -4.32 39.48
N MET A 54 17.35 -4.54 38.24
CA MET A 54 16.20 -5.40 37.92
C MET A 54 16.36 -6.84 38.43
N SER A 55 17.60 -7.32 38.53
CA SER A 55 17.96 -8.64 39.07
C SER A 55 17.63 -8.83 40.56
N ASN A 56 17.25 -7.76 41.28
CA ASN A 56 16.79 -7.82 42.67
C ASN A 56 15.40 -8.48 42.82
N LEU A 57 14.64 -8.64 41.73
CA LEU A 57 13.29 -9.22 41.75
C LEU A 57 13.35 -10.76 41.81
N VAL A 58 13.91 -11.29 42.90
CA VAL A 58 14.22 -12.73 43.08
C VAL A 58 13.00 -13.66 43.10
N ASN A 59 11.83 -13.12 43.43
CA ASN A 59 10.55 -13.85 43.46
C ASN A 59 9.77 -13.75 42.15
N LEU A 60 10.27 -13.02 41.16
CA LEU A 60 9.60 -12.84 39.87
C LEU A 60 9.52 -14.18 39.15
N ARG A 61 8.32 -14.52 38.68
CA ARG A 61 8.02 -15.77 37.97
C ARG A 61 7.70 -15.50 36.52
N HIS A 62 6.80 -14.54 36.28
CA HIS A 62 6.36 -14.19 34.94
C HIS A 62 6.82 -12.77 34.61
N PHE A 63 7.65 -12.66 33.58
CA PHE A 63 8.09 -11.38 33.06
C PHE A 63 7.67 -11.29 31.59
N ILE A 64 6.56 -10.59 31.35
CA ILE A 64 5.97 -10.46 30.01
C ILE A 64 6.47 -9.14 29.42
N ALA A 65 7.52 -9.20 28.62
CA ALA A 65 8.13 -8.03 28.01
C ALA A 65 8.62 -8.32 26.58
N GLN A 66 8.93 -7.27 25.82
CA GLN A 66 9.61 -7.41 24.54
C GLN A 66 10.99 -8.07 24.72
N GLU A 67 11.44 -8.79 23.70
CA GLU A 67 12.71 -9.53 23.75
C GLU A 67 13.92 -8.67 24.13
N LYS A 68 14.01 -7.45 23.58
CA LYS A 68 15.08 -6.48 23.89
C LYS A 68 15.20 -6.20 25.40
N VAL A 69 14.08 -6.22 26.13
CA VAL A 69 14.02 -5.97 27.57
C VAL A 69 14.62 -7.13 28.37
N HIS A 70 14.31 -8.38 28.01
CA HIS A 70 14.94 -9.55 28.64
C HIS A 70 16.46 -9.55 28.40
N GLN A 71 16.89 -9.20 27.19
CA GLN A 71 18.30 -9.15 26.80
C GLN A 71 19.11 -8.04 27.49
N ALA A 72 18.44 -7.10 28.18
CA ALA A 72 19.07 -5.99 28.90
C ALA A 72 19.30 -6.27 30.40
N ILE A 73 18.71 -7.33 30.97
CA ILE A 73 18.82 -7.63 32.41
C ILE A 73 20.24 -8.15 32.73
N ALA A 74 21.03 -7.32 33.39
CA ALA A 74 22.33 -7.72 33.92
C ALA A 74 22.18 -8.56 35.19
N GLY A 75 22.89 -9.68 35.29
CA GLY A 75 22.90 -10.52 36.49
C GLY A 75 21.62 -11.33 36.70
N VAL A 76 21.00 -11.79 35.60
CA VAL A 76 19.72 -12.51 35.62
C VAL A 76 19.74 -13.78 36.48
N GLY A 77 20.92 -14.34 36.78
CA GLY A 77 21.05 -15.52 37.63
C GLY A 77 20.51 -15.35 39.06
N ASN A 78 20.38 -14.11 39.53
CA ASN A 78 19.74 -13.82 40.82
C ASN A 78 18.21 -14.04 40.79
N MET A 79 17.59 -14.06 39.61
CA MET A 79 16.15 -14.22 39.41
C MET A 79 15.74 -15.69 39.26
N ALA A 80 16.17 -16.54 40.20
CA ALA A 80 16.03 -18.00 40.10
C ALA A 80 14.57 -18.53 40.05
N SER A 81 13.57 -17.69 40.37
CA SER A 81 12.16 -18.07 40.31
C SER A 81 11.49 -17.86 38.94
N LEU A 82 12.22 -17.28 37.98
CA LEU A 82 11.70 -16.92 36.67
C LEU A 82 11.33 -18.16 35.84
N GLN A 83 10.23 -18.08 35.10
CA GLN A 83 9.69 -19.16 34.27
C GLN A 83 9.92 -18.93 32.77
N GLU A 84 9.99 -17.67 32.31
CA GLU A 84 10.29 -17.34 30.92
C GLU A 84 11.50 -16.39 30.81
N LEU A 85 12.47 -16.72 29.96
CA LEU A 85 13.64 -15.89 29.71
C LEU A 85 14.11 -15.93 28.26
N LYS A 86 14.40 -14.77 27.68
CA LYS A 86 15.19 -14.63 26.44
C LYS A 86 16.55 -14.00 26.76
N PHE A 87 17.55 -14.84 26.92
CA PHE A 87 18.90 -14.47 27.30
C PHE A 87 19.77 -14.14 26.09
N LYS A 88 20.60 -13.10 26.19
CA LYS A 88 21.62 -12.74 25.19
C LYS A 88 22.99 -12.86 25.82
N VAL A 89 23.80 -13.76 25.26
CA VAL A 89 25.17 -13.98 25.73
C VAL A 89 26.03 -12.78 25.30
N ARG A 90 26.81 -12.24 26.24
CA ARG A 90 27.82 -11.20 25.96
C ARG A 90 29.11 -11.55 26.69
N ASN A 91 30.24 -11.07 26.18
CA ASN A 91 31.56 -11.23 26.81
C ASN A 91 31.74 -10.30 28.04
N VAL A 92 30.78 -10.32 28.97
CA VAL A 92 30.73 -9.55 30.21
C VAL A 92 30.15 -10.44 31.31
N CYS A 93 30.74 -10.47 32.51
CA CYS A 93 30.38 -11.41 33.57
C CYS A 93 28.89 -11.41 33.97
N THR A 94 28.17 -10.29 33.79
CA THR A 94 26.73 -10.21 34.08
C THR A 94 25.83 -10.85 33.02
N PHE A 95 26.39 -11.29 31.89
CA PHE A 95 25.72 -11.89 30.73
C PHE A 95 26.41 -13.19 30.26
N GLU A 96 27.22 -13.81 31.12
CA GLU A 96 27.87 -15.09 30.83
C GLU A 96 26.92 -16.28 31.04
N MET A 97 27.26 -17.43 30.46
CA MET A 97 26.42 -18.64 30.50
C MET A 97 26.18 -19.17 31.92
N GLY A 98 27.12 -18.95 32.84
CA GLY A 98 26.99 -19.34 34.25
C GLY A 98 25.81 -18.69 34.97
N GLN A 99 25.30 -17.55 34.48
CA GLN A 99 24.11 -16.90 35.03
C GLN A 99 22.86 -17.79 34.93
N LEU A 100 22.81 -18.73 33.99
CA LEU A 100 21.66 -19.63 33.83
C LEU A 100 21.70 -20.80 34.84
N GLN A 101 22.86 -21.10 35.44
CA GLN A 101 23.05 -22.24 36.35
C GLN A 101 22.00 -22.33 37.49
N PRO A 102 21.68 -21.25 38.23
CA PRO A 102 20.71 -21.32 39.34
C PRO A 102 19.24 -21.33 38.90
N MET A 103 18.93 -21.07 37.62
CA MET A 103 17.57 -20.83 37.14
C MET A 103 16.83 -22.12 36.79
N ASN A 104 16.53 -22.97 37.77
CA ASN A 104 15.93 -24.30 37.53
C ASN A 104 14.41 -24.29 37.35
N LYS A 105 13.72 -23.19 37.66
CA LYS A 105 12.26 -23.04 37.49
C LYS A 105 11.83 -22.59 36.09
N LEU A 106 12.78 -22.44 35.16
CA LEU A 106 12.51 -22.01 33.79
C LEU A 106 11.67 -23.06 33.05
N VAL A 107 10.59 -22.59 32.41
CA VAL A 107 9.70 -23.35 31.53
C VAL A 107 10.01 -23.03 30.07
N THR A 108 10.32 -21.77 29.75
CA THR A 108 10.73 -21.31 28.42
C THR A 108 12.05 -20.58 28.49
N LEU A 109 13.02 -21.00 27.69
CA LEU A 109 14.34 -20.38 27.61
C LEU A 109 14.75 -20.15 26.16
N GLY A 110 15.08 -18.91 25.82
CA GLY A 110 15.81 -18.58 24.60
C GLY A 110 17.22 -18.12 24.93
N ILE A 111 18.21 -18.58 24.18
CA ILE A 111 19.61 -18.17 24.29
C ILE A 111 20.06 -17.69 22.92
N SER A 112 20.48 -16.44 22.84
CA SER A 112 20.94 -15.80 21.61
C SER A 112 22.39 -15.36 21.70
N HIS A 113 22.99 -15.12 20.53
CA HIS A 113 24.39 -14.72 20.36
C HIS A 113 25.38 -15.77 20.90
N LEU A 114 25.07 -17.05 20.67
CA LEU A 114 25.89 -18.18 21.10
C LEU A 114 27.28 -18.20 20.46
N GLU A 115 27.53 -17.41 19.41
CA GLU A 115 28.85 -17.18 18.84
C GLU A 115 29.88 -16.60 19.84
N ASN A 116 29.41 -15.99 20.93
CA ASN A 116 30.27 -15.45 21.99
C ASN A 116 30.81 -16.54 22.93
N VAL A 117 30.21 -17.72 22.96
CA VAL A 117 30.64 -18.84 23.81
C VAL A 117 31.85 -19.53 23.19
N LYS A 118 32.94 -19.67 23.94
CA LYS A 118 34.23 -20.09 23.39
C LYS A 118 34.50 -21.58 23.55
N THR A 119 33.92 -22.22 24.56
CA THR A 119 34.25 -23.60 24.93
C THR A 119 33.02 -24.41 25.31
N LYS A 120 33.14 -25.75 25.22
CA LYS A 120 32.13 -26.68 25.71
C LYS A 120 31.83 -26.52 27.21
N ASP A 121 32.86 -26.27 28.02
CA ASP A 121 32.70 -26.13 29.48
C ASP A 121 31.92 -24.85 29.84
N GLU A 122 32.19 -23.75 29.13
CA GLU A 122 31.42 -22.51 29.27
C GLU A 122 29.95 -22.73 28.90
N ALA A 123 29.67 -23.42 27.80
CA ALA A 123 28.30 -23.79 27.42
C ALA A 123 27.63 -24.69 28.48
N SER A 124 28.37 -25.68 29.00
CA SER A 124 27.90 -26.63 30.01
C SER A 124 27.59 -25.99 31.36
N SER A 125 28.17 -24.82 31.65
CA SER A 125 27.89 -24.05 32.88
C SER A 125 26.41 -23.64 33.02
N ALA A 126 25.67 -23.53 31.90
CA ALA A 126 24.24 -23.24 31.93
C ALA A 126 23.39 -24.37 32.54
N ARG A 127 23.94 -25.59 32.65
CA ARG A 127 23.32 -26.77 33.29
C ARG A 127 21.88 -27.01 32.81
N LEU A 128 21.66 -27.03 31.50
CA LEU A 128 20.34 -27.25 30.90
C LEU A 128 19.75 -28.63 31.25
N ILE A 129 20.61 -29.61 31.50
CA ILE A 129 20.22 -30.98 31.91
C ILE A 129 19.53 -31.03 33.27
N ASP A 130 19.70 -30.01 34.13
CA ASP A 130 19.09 -29.97 35.47
C ASP A 130 17.75 -29.21 35.48
N LYS A 131 17.33 -28.64 34.34
CA LYS A 131 16.12 -27.82 34.23
C LYS A 131 14.90 -28.69 33.94
N GLU A 132 14.45 -29.43 34.94
CA GLU A 132 13.35 -30.42 34.83
C GLU A 132 12.02 -29.86 34.30
N TYR A 133 11.75 -28.58 34.56
CA TYR A 133 10.53 -27.87 34.14
C TYR A 133 10.62 -27.30 32.72
N LEU A 134 11.79 -27.31 32.09
CA LEU A 134 12.00 -26.67 30.79
C LEU A 134 11.23 -27.42 29.70
N LYS A 135 10.29 -26.73 29.06
CA LYS A 135 9.45 -27.25 27.97
C LYS A 135 9.86 -26.72 26.61
N LYS A 136 10.32 -25.47 26.53
CA LYS A 136 10.70 -24.82 25.27
C LYS A 136 12.09 -24.23 25.34
N LEU A 137 12.93 -24.59 24.38
CA LEU A 137 14.31 -24.12 24.24
C LEU A 137 14.55 -23.56 22.84
N SER A 138 15.03 -22.32 22.74
CA SER A 138 15.48 -21.74 21.47
C SER A 138 16.95 -21.31 21.55
N LEU A 139 17.78 -21.77 20.63
CA LEU A 139 19.21 -21.49 20.57
C LEU A 139 19.52 -20.74 19.27
N SER A 140 20.12 -19.55 19.34
CA SER A 140 20.42 -18.75 18.16
C SER A 140 21.85 -18.22 18.09
N TRP A 141 22.42 -18.34 16.89
CA TRP A 141 23.69 -17.75 16.47
C TRP A 141 23.43 -16.60 15.50
N ASN A 142 24.33 -15.62 15.47
CA ASN A 142 24.27 -14.55 14.50
C ASN A 142 24.74 -15.02 13.11
N GLY A 143 23.84 -14.98 12.11
CA GLY A 143 24.06 -15.54 10.76
C GLY A 143 25.05 -14.77 9.87
N ASP A 144 25.41 -13.55 10.24
CA ASP A 144 26.31 -12.68 9.47
C ASP A 144 27.76 -12.67 9.99
N SER A 145 28.05 -13.39 11.08
CA SER A 145 29.41 -13.43 11.64
C SER A 145 30.31 -14.28 10.75
N VAL A 146 31.32 -13.63 10.15
CA VAL A 146 32.41 -14.26 9.40
C VAL A 146 33.03 -15.38 10.23
N SER A 147 32.86 -16.62 9.77
CA SER A 147 33.56 -17.84 10.18
C SER A 147 33.74 -18.04 11.69
N ILE A 148 32.70 -18.53 12.37
CA ILE A 148 32.91 -19.35 13.57
C ILE A 148 33.53 -20.67 13.10
N GLU A 149 34.66 -21.10 13.68
CA GLU A 149 35.20 -22.42 13.38
C GLU A 149 34.14 -23.50 13.66
N PRO A 150 33.82 -24.38 12.70
CA PRO A 150 32.76 -25.39 12.83
C PRO A 150 32.89 -26.23 14.11
N ASP A 151 34.13 -26.57 14.49
CA ASP A 151 34.42 -27.35 15.69
C ASP A 151 34.00 -26.64 16.97
N ARG A 152 34.11 -25.31 17.04
CA ARG A 152 33.67 -24.52 18.19
C ARG A 152 32.15 -24.51 18.32
N SER A 153 31.43 -24.27 17.23
CA SER A 153 29.96 -24.29 17.25
C SER A 153 29.43 -25.66 17.70
N LYS A 154 30.06 -26.72 17.20
CA LYS A 154 29.77 -28.11 17.60
C LYS A 154 29.95 -28.32 19.09
N ASP A 155 31.11 -27.92 19.63
CA ASP A 155 31.43 -28.07 21.05
C ASP A 155 30.47 -27.30 21.96
N VAL A 156 30.07 -26.08 21.55
CA VAL A 156 29.07 -25.28 22.27
C VAL A 156 27.72 -25.98 22.28
N LEU A 157 27.22 -26.43 21.11
CA LEU A 157 25.93 -27.12 21.04
C LEU A 157 25.95 -28.46 21.80
N GLU A 158 27.09 -29.17 21.81
CA GLU A 158 27.27 -30.39 22.58
C GLU A 158 27.24 -30.14 24.10
N GLY A 159 27.78 -29.01 24.56
CA GLY A 159 27.70 -28.58 25.96
C GLY A 159 26.29 -28.17 26.41
N LEU A 160 25.44 -27.72 25.49
CA LEU A 160 24.05 -27.31 25.74
C LEU A 160 23.07 -28.49 25.77
N ARG A 161 23.44 -29.57 26.47
CA ARG A 161 22.61 -30.77 26.58
C ARG A 161 21.30 -30.48 27.34
N PRO A 162 20.12 -30.58 26.71
CA PRO A 162 18.84 -30.30 27.36
C PRO A 162 18.39 -31.43 28.30
N HIS A 163 17.41 -31.12 29.16
CA HIS A 163 16.69 -32.13 29.94
C HIS A 163 15.74 -32.95 29.05
N HIS A 164 15.55 -34.23 29.37
CA HIS A 164 14.69 -35.17 28.63
C HIS A 164 13.18 -34.81 28.60
N ASN A 165 12.77 -33.79 29.34
CA ASN A 165 11.37 -33.32 29.44
C ASN A 165 11.05 -32.20 28.44
N LEU A 166 12.05 -31.77 27.67
CA LEU A 166 11.93 -30.75 26.65
C LEU A 166 10.94 -31.20 25.58
N LYS A 167 9.98 -30.32 25.22
CA LYS A 167 8.95 -30.57 24.21
C LYS A 167 9.24 -29.84 22.91
N ASP A 168 9.72 -28.61 22.98
CA ASP A 168 9.92 -27.75 21.83
C ASP A 168 11.39 -27.30 21.73
N LEU A 169 12.03 -27.60 20.62
CA LEU A 169 13.41 -27.21 20.33
C LEU A 169 13.48 -26.37 19.06
N SER A 170 14.09 -25.19 19.15
CA SER A 170 14.40 -24.33 18.01
C SER A 170 15.90 -24.03 17.97
N ILE A 171 16.53 -24.21 16.80
CA ILE A 171 17.95 -23.90 16.59
C ILE A 171 18.06 -23.06 15.32
N THR A 172 18.70 -21.88 15.42
CA THR A 172 18.85 -20.96 14.30
C THR A 172 20.30 -20.53 14.08
N GLY A 173 20.80 -20.61 12.85
CA GLY A 173 22.13 -20.12 12.48
C GLY A 173 23.31 -21.01 12.87
N TYR A 174 23.06 -22.29 13.20
CA TYR A 174 24.13 -23.22 13.56
C TYR A 174 25.02 -23.56 12.36
N SER A 175 26.32 -23.39 12.52
CA SER A 175 27.30 -23.37 11.42
C SER A 175 28.15 -24.64 11.26
N SER A 176 27.86 -25.70 12.01
CA SER A 176 28.63 -26.95 11.94
C SER A 176 27.89 -28.03 11.15
N PRO A 177 28.64 -28.91 10.44
CA PRO A 177 28.03 -29.90 9.54
C PRO A 177 27.33 -31.06 10.25
N ASN A 178 27.64 -31.28 11.53
CA ASN A 178 27.20 -32.46 12.28
C ASN A 178 26.16 -32.10 13.34
N SER A 179 25.17 -32.99 13.49
CA SER A 179 24.23 -32.97 14.61
C SER A 179 24.95 -33.24 15.95
N PRO A 180 24.45 -32.70 17.07
CA PRO A 180 25.02 -33.01 18.38
C PRO A 180 24.66 -34.43 18.81
N THR A 181 25.52 -35.07 19.62
CA THR A 181 25.35 -36.50 19.95
C THR A 181 24.10 -36.77 20.79
N TRP A 182 23.69 -35.79 21.60
CA TRP A 182 22.48 -35.88 22.40
C TRP A 182 21.19 -35.88 21.56
N PHE A 183 21.24 -35.45 20.30
CA PHE A 183 20.11 -35.51 19.35
C PHE A 183 19.88 -36.93 18.82
N SER A 184 20.94 -37.72 18.69
CA SER A 184 20.91 -39.11 18.20
C SER A 184 20.84 -40.15 19.32
N SER A 185 21.00 -39.74 20.58
CA SER A 185 20.93 -40.64 21.74
C SER A 185 19.50 -40.77 22.28
N ASN A 186 18.98 -41.99 22.39
CA ASN A 186 17.65 -42.30 22.96
C ASN A 186 17.41 -41.83 24.41
N MET A 187 18.41 -41.23 25.06
CA MET A 187 18.41 -40.95 26.50
C MET A 187 18.25 -39.46 26.84
N SER A 188 18.34 -38.55 25.86
CA SER A 188 18.51 -37.11 26.17
C SER A 188 17.29 -36.24 25.86
N VAL A 189 16.45 -36.60 24.88
CA VAL A 189 15.34 -35.75 24.40
C VAL A 189 14.09 -36.55 24.02
N THR A 190 13.70 -37.52 24.86
CA THR A 190 12.59 -38.46 24.59
C THR A 190 11.20 -37.81 24.52
N SER A 191 11.03 -36.63 25.13
CA SER A 191 9.76 -35.91 25.18
C SER A 191 9.54 -34.88 24.06
N LEU A 192 10.47 -34.79 23.09
CA LEU A 192 10.38 -33.79 22.02
C LEU A 192 9.15 -34.03 21.14
N GLN A 193 8.40 -32.96 20.92
CA GLN A 193 7.18 -32.90 20.11
C GLN A 193 7.37 -31.99 18.89
N THR A 194 8.15 -30.91 19.03
CA THR A 194 8.41 -29.97 17.94
C THR A 194 9.90 -29.67 17.77
N ILE A 195 10.36 -29.68 16.53
CA ILE A 195 11.72 -29.32 16.14
C ILE A 195 11.64 -28.28 15.03
N HIS A 196 12.27 -27.12 15.25
CA HIS A 196 12.45 -26.06 14.26
C HIS A 196 13.95 -25.81 14.04
N LEU A 197 14.45 -26.06 12.83
CA LEU A 197 15.82 -25.74 12.45
C LEU A 197 15.80 -24.68 11.35
N GLU A 198 16.55 -23.60 11.51
CA GLU A 198 16.55 -22.48 10.57
C GLU A 198 17.96 -21.96 10.27
N ASN A 199 18.28 -21.77 8.99
CA ASN A 199 19.55 -21.19 8.54
C ASN A 199 20.79 -21.97 9.05
N CYS A 200 20.65 -23.29 9.29
CA CYS A 200 21.76 -24.16 9.69
C CYS A 200 22.49 -24.69 8.43
N ARG A 201 23.20 -23.78 7.75
CA ARG A 201 23.64 -23.96 6.35
C ARG A 201 24.56 -25.15 6.11
N GLU A 202 25.47 -25.43 7.04
CA GLU A 202 26.50 -26.47 6.87
C GLU A 202 26.01 -27.87 7.17
N TRP A 203 24.84 -28.03 7.80
CA TRP A 203 24.35 -29.32 8.30
C TRP A 203 23.99 -30.26 7.14
N GLN A 204 24.68 -31.40 7.03
CA GLN A 204 24.60 -32.27 5.85
C GLN A 204 23.62 -33.43 5.99
N ILE A 205 23.55 -34.03 7.18
CA ILE A 205 22.73 -35.22 7.45
C ILE A 205 21.97 -35.04 8.77
N LEU A 206 20.65 -35.25 8.73
CA LEU A 206 19.77 -35.26 9.90
C LEU A 206 19.26 -36.68 10.15
N SER A 207 20.12 -37.55 10.68
CA SER A 207 19.77 -38.93 11.03
C SER A 207 19.09 -39.02 12.41
N SER A 208 18.37 -40.12 12.65
CA SER A 208 17.81 -40.51 13.96
C SER A 208 16.53 -39.81 14.43
N LEU A 209 15.84 -39.04 13.58
CA LEU A 209 14.50 -38.51 13.94
C LEU A 209 13.48 -39.64 14.21
N GLU A 210 13.64 -40.79 13.56
CA GLU A 210 12.84 -42.00 13.79
C GLU A 210 12.91 -42.52 15.23
N MET A 211 13.98 -42.15 15.96
CA MET A 211 14.18 -42.56 17.35
C MET A 211 13.43 -41.66 18.35
N LEU A 212 12.75 -40.60 17.88
CA LEU A 212 11.98 -39.67 18.70
C LEU A 212 10.49 -40.05 18.68
N PRO A 213 10.00 -40.79 19.70
CA PRO A 213 8.68 -41.42 19.65
C PRO A 213 7.50 -40.45 19.75
N LEU A 214 7.73 -39.22 20.22
CA LEU A 214 6.70 -38.22 20.47
C LEU A 214 6.75 -37.04 19.48
N LEU A 215 7.63 -37.11 18.48
CA LEU A 215 7.79 -36.03 17.51
C LEU A 215 6.53 -35.91 16.65
N LYS A 216 5.95 -34.71 16.62
CA LYS A 216 4.71 -34.41 15.88
C LYS A 216 4.94 -33.35 14.81
N LYS A 217 5.85 -32.40 15.04
CA LYS A 217 6.07 -31.27 14.14
C LYS A 217 7.53 -31.10 13.80
N LEU A 218 7.83 -31.04 12.52
CA LEU A 218 9.17 -30.78 12.01
C LEU A 218 9.15 -29.61 11.04
N LYS A 219 9.93 -28.58 11.35
CA LYS A 219 10.11 -27.40 10.50
C LYS A 219 11.59 -27.20 10.20
N LEU A 220 11.95 -27.29 8.92
CA LEU A 220 13.29 -27.06 8.41
C LEU A 220 13.24 -25.91 7.41
N VAL A 221 13.99 -24.84 7.69
CA VAL A 221 14.01 -23.63 6.87
C VAL A 221 15.45 -23.28 6.54
N ARG A 222 15.77 -23.04 5.26
CA ARG A 222 17.09 -22.57 4.82
C ARG A 222 18.24 -23.52 5.21
N MET A 223 18.06 -24.83 5.05
CA MET A 223 19.12 -25.83 5.27
C MET A 223 19.85 -26.12 3.95
N LEU A 224 20.85 -25.31 3.63
CA LEU A 224 21.44 -25.27 2.29
C LEU A 224 22.20 -26.54 1.86
N ASN A 225 22.83 -27.24 2.81
CA ASN A 225 23.65 -28.43 2.51
C ASN A 225 23.03 -29.77 2.93
N LEU A 226 21.78 -29.78 3.44
CA LEU A 226 21.14 -31.02 3.86
C LEU A 226 20.79 -31.88 2.63
N MET A 227 21.37 -33.08 2.55
CA MET A 227 21.19 -33.98 1.41
C MET A 227 20.12 -35.05 1.64
N GLU A 228 20.06 -35.60 2.85
CA GLU A 228 19.18 -36.71 3.20
C GLU A 228 18.41 -36.42 4.49
N LEU A 229 17.11 -36.72 4.48
CA LEU A 229 16.21 -36.58 5.62
C LEU A 229 15.45 -37.90 5.85
N SER A 230 15.50 -38.41 7.09
CA SER A 230 14.71 -39.55 7.54
C SER A 230 13.52 -39.07 8.38
N LEU A 231 12.28 -39.35 7.96
CA LEU A 231 11.06 -38.86 8.60
C LEU A 231 10.37 -39.93 9.48
N PRO A 232 9.96 -39.60 10.72
CA PRO A 232 8.97 -40.38 11.48
C PRO A 232 7.52 -40.02 11.07
N SER A 233 6.52 -40.64 11.70
CA SER A 233 5.12 -40.19 11.58
C SER A 233 4.97 -38.79 12.22
N LEU A 234 4.41 -37.84 11.47
CA LEU A 234 4.30 -36.43 11.85
C LEU A 234 2.88 -35.91 11.60
N GLU A 235 2.46 -34.93 12.39
CA GLU A 235 1.25 -34.13 12.17
C GLU A 235 1.51 -32.89 11.29
N GLU A 236 2.74 -32.35 11.31
CA GLU A 236 3.12 -31.15 10.57
C GLU A 236 4.56 -31.26 10.04
N LEU A 237 4.72 -31.06 8.73
CA LEU A 237 6.01 -31.04 8.04
C LEU A 237 6.15 -29.77 7.19
N VAL A 238 7.18 -28.98 7.48
CA VAL A 238 7.48 -27.73 6.78
C VAL A 238 8.93 -27.77 6.31
N LEU A 239 9.14 -27.72 5.00
CA LEU A 239 10.44 -27.69 4.32
C LEU A 239 10.50 -26.43 3.44
N ILE A 240 11.42 -25.51 3.72
CA ILE A 240 11.52 -24.23 3.00
C ILE A 240 12.98 -23.98 2.65
N GLU A 241 13.28 -23.61 1.40
CA GLU A 241 14.63 -23.28 0.90
C GLU A 241 15.65 -24.40 1.19
N MET A 242 15.44 -25.57 0.58
CA MET A 242 16.24 -26.79 0.78
C MET A 242 16.94 -27.20 -0.54
N PRO A 243 17.92 -26.42 -1.04
CA PRO A 243 18.43 -26.54 -2.41
C PRO A 243 19.18 -27.84 -2.73
N LYS A 244 19.79 -28.50 -1.75
CA LYS A 244 20.56 -29.75 -1.95
C LYS A 244 19.85 -31.01 -1.45
N LEU A 245 18.59 -30.90 -1.02
CA LEU A 245 17.86 -32.05 -0.49
C LEU A 245 17.51 -33.01 -1.64
N GLU A 246 18.19 -34.17 -1.68
CA GLU A 246 18.03 -35.18 -2.73
C GLU A 246 17.08 -36.31 -2.31
N LYS A 247 17.13 -36.71 -1.03
CA LYS A 247 16.34 -37.84 -0.50
C LYS A 247 15.57 -37.47 0.75
N CYS A 248 14.28 -37.76 0.74
CA CYS A 248 13.40 -37.66 1.90
C CYS A 248 12.71 -39.02 2.10
N ILE A 249 13.27 -39.83 2.99
CA ILE A 249 12.91 -41.24 3.19
C ILE A 249 12.19 -41.36 4.54
N GLY A 250 11.12 -42.14 4.64
CA GLY A 250 10.52 -42.47 5.93
C GLY A 250 10.41 -43.97 6.13
N SER A 251 10.32 -44.42 7.38
CA SER A 251 10.51 -45.82 7.76
C SER A 251 9.35 -46.77 7.41
N CYS A 252 8.13 -46.28 7.14
CA CYS A 252 7.00 -47.10 6.67
C CYS A 252 5.96 -46.27 5.85
N GLY A 253 5.86 -46.54 4.53
CA GLY A 253 5.25 -45.65 3.53
C GLY A 253 3.78 -45.18 3.70
N ILE A 254 2.93 -45.87 4.46
CA ILE A 254 1.52 -45.46 4.68
C ILE A 254 1.37 -44.71 6.01
N GLU A 255 1.98 -45.20 7.08
CA GLU A 255 1.88 -44.63 8.43
C GLU A 255 2.35 -43.16 8.47
N LEU A 256 3.37 -42.80 7.68
CA LEU A 256 3.90 -41.44 7.55
C LEU A 256 2.87 -40.38 7.11
N THR A 257 1.86 -40.80 6.33
CA THR A 257 0.89 -39.88 5.72
C THR A 257 -0.45 -39.84 6.47
N THR A 258 -0.67 -40.79 7.37
CA THR A 258 -1.98 -40.97 8.04
C THR A 258 -2.30 -39.85 9.03
N ASP A 259 -1.31 -39.42 9.81
CA ASP A 259 -1.47 -38.39 10.84
C ASP A 259 -1.17 -36.97 10.34
N LEU A 260 -0.60 -36.83 9.13
CA LEU A 260 -0.14 -35.55 8.61
C LEU A 260 -1.32 -34.63 8.29
N ARG A 261 -1.33 -33.45 8.91
CA ARG A 261 -2.37 -32.41 8.77
C ARG A 261 -1.89 -31.22 7.97
N VAL A 262 -0.60 -30.90 8.05
CA VAL A 262 0.01 -29.76 7.36
C VAL A 262 1.27 -30.22 6.65
N LEU A 263 1.33 -29.97 5.34
CA LEU A 263 2.51 -30.22 4.51
C LEU A 263 2.85 -28.96 3.71
N MET A 264 4.03 -28.40 3.94
CA MET A 264 4.53 -27.23 3.23
C MET A 264 5.92 -27.53 2.68
N ILE A 265 6.08 -27.39 1.36
CA ILE A 265 7.34 -27.58 0.64
C ILE A 265 7.54 -26.37 -0.28
N GLU A 266 8.59 -25.58 -0.03
CA GLU A 266 8.91 -24.37 -0.78
C GLU A 266 10.40 -24.35 -1.15
N ASP A 267 10.71 -24.01 -2.41
CA ASP A 267 12.08 -23.90 -2.93
C ASP A 267 12.95 -25.15 -2.65
N CYS A 268 12.41 -26.33 -2.99
CA CYS A 268 13.09 -27.62 -2.86
C CYS A 268 13.32 -28.24 -4.25
N PRO A 269 14.38 -27.82 -4.98
CA PRO A 269 14.58 -28.16 -6.39
C PRO A 269 15.15 -29.56 -6.67
N GLN A 270 15.91 -30.18 -5.76
CA GLN A 270 16.64 -31.43 -6.04
C GLN A 270 16.00 -32.78 -5.61
N PRO A 271 14.83 -32.89 -4.93
CA PRO A 271 14.43 -34.18 -4.37
C PRO A 271 14.03 -35.16 -5.48
N ASN A 272 14.92 -36.10 -5.79
CA ASN A 272 14.69 -37.16 -6.78
C ASN A 272 13.84 -38.30 -6.19
N ASP A 273 13.99 -38.56 -4.89
CA ASP A 273 13.29 -39.60 -4.12
C ASP A 273 12.60 -39.00 -2.89
N PHE A 274 11.30 -38.72 -3.02
CA PHE A 274 10.45 -38.22 -1.94
C PHE A 274 9.42 -39.30 -1.56
N THR A 275 9.70 -40.05 -0.50
CA THR A 275 8.88 -41.22 -0.10
C THR A 275 7.43 -40.90 0.26
N PRO A 276 7.06 -39.73 0.86
CA PRO A 276 5.64 -39.37 1.03
C PRO A 276 4.83 -39.29 -0.27
N PHE A 277 5.52 -39.17 -1.40
CA PHE A 277 4.94 -39.06 -2.74
C PHE A 277 5.09 -40.36 -3.55
N GLN A 278 6.10 -41.20 -3.29
CA GLN A 278 6.30 -42.48 -3.97
C GLN A 278 5.27 -43.56 -3.61
N SER A 279 4.58 -43.46 -2.46
CA SER A 279 3.51 -44.39 -2.07
C SER A 279 2.34 -44.43 -3.07
N TYR A 280 2.19 -43.42 -3.92
CA TYR A 280 1.14 -43.32 -4.94
C TYR A 280 1.22 -44.41 -6.02
N SER A 281 2.43 -44.77 -6.48
CA SER A 281 2.60 -45.75 -7.56
C SER A 281 2.50 -47.21 -7.10
N SER A 282 2.56 -47.47 -5.79
CA SER A 282 2.79 -48.81 -5.25
C SER A 282 1.55 -49.45 -4.59
N PHE A 283 0.61 -48.66 -4.05
CA PHE A 283 -0.46 -49.18 -3.17
C PHE A 283 -1.90 -48.80 -3.55
N GLY A 284 -2.11 -48.13 -4.68
CA GLY A 284 -3.44 -47.64 -5.07
C GLY A 284 -3.83 -46.36 -4.33
N ALA A 285 -4.53 -45.48 -5.04
CA ALA A 285 -4.77 -44.08 -4.66
C ALA A 285 -5.75 -43.85 -3.47
N GLU A 286 -6.19 -44.88 -2.76
CA GLU A 286 -7.33 -44.75 -1.82
C GLU A 286 -6.97 -44.20 -0.43
N LEU A 287 -5.69 -44.14 -0.06
CA LEU A 287 -5.26 -43.80 1.31
C LEU A 287 -4.20 -42.69 1.35
N TRP A 288 -4.09 -41.87 0.30
CA TRP A 288 -3.09 -40.80 0.22
C TRP A 288 -3.50 -39.61 1.10
N PHE A 289 -2.76 -39.35 2.19
CA PHE A 289 -2.94 -38.20 3.10
C PHE A 289 -4.39 -38.00 3.64
N PRO A 290 -4.97 -38.99 4.35
CA PRO A 290 -6.38 -38.95 4.76
C PRO A 290 -6.73 -37.80 5.73
N SER A 291 -5.76 -37.32 6.52
CA SER A 291 -5.97 -36.29 7.55
C SER A 291 -5.49 -34.89 7.14
N LEU A 292 -4.97 -34.73 5.91
CA LEU A 292 -4.31 -33.49 5.49
C LEU A 292 -5.32 -32.36 5.30
N ARG A 293 -5.06 -31.23 5.95
CA ARG A 293 -5.90 -30.03 5.94
C ARG A 293 -5.29 -28.92 5.10
N GLU A 294 -3.97 -28.85 5.07
CA GLU A 294 -3.22 -27.81 4.36
C GLU A 294 -2.06 -28.42 3.55
N LEU A 295 -2.03 -28.08 2.26
CA LEU A 295 -0.98 -28.45 1.34
C LEU A 295 -0.45 -27.21 0.63
N THR A 296 0.85 -26.96 0.77
CA THR A 296 1.57 -25.89 0.07
C THR A 296 2.76 -26.46 -0.67
N ILE A 297 2.83 -26.23 -1.99
CA ILE A 297 3.97 -26.60 -2.84
C ILE A 297 4.35 -25.40 -3.69
N VAL A 298 5.58 -24.90 -3.56
CA VAL A 298 6.07 -23.69 -4.25
C VAL A 298 7.47 -23.98 -4.82
N CYS A 299 7.71 -23.66 -6.10
CA CYS A 299 9.04 -23.74 -6.72
C CYS A 299 9.71 -25.12 -6.60
N CYS A 300 8.97 -26.19 -6.89
CA CYS A 300 9.45 -27.58 -6.78
C CYS A 300 9.50 -28.27 -8.16
N PRO A 301 10.51 -27.98 -9.01
CA PRO A 301 10.58 -28.45 -10.39
C PRO A 301 10.75 -29.97 -10.55
N HIS A 302 11.15 -30.72 -9.52
CA HIS A 302 11.30 -32.20 -9.59
C HIS A 302 10.06 -32.99 -9.13
N ILE A 303 9.07 -32.32 -8.53
CA ILE A 303 7.70 -32.88 -8.38
C ILE A 303 7.03 -33.04 -9.78
N SER A 304 7.73 -32.62 -10.84
CA SER A 304 7.40 -32.69 -12.27
C SER A 304 7.11 -34.06 -12.88
N LYS A 305 7.20 -35.17 -12.14
CA LYS A 305 6.80 -36.47 -12.67
C LYS A 305 5.28 -36.65 -12.73
N TRP A 306 4.50 -35.75 -12.13
CA TRP A 306 3.05 -35.91 -11.99
C TRP A 306 2.28 -35.02 -12.96
N GLU A 307 1.80 -35.61 -14.04
CA GLU A 307 0.87 -34.94 -14.97
C GLU A 307 -0.51 -34.69 -14.32
N THR A 308 -0.93 -35.58 -13.42
CA THR A 308 -2.20 -35.50 -12.67
C THR A 308 -1.96 -35.57 -11.16
N LEU A 309 -2.47 -34.59 -10.40
CA LEU A 309 -2.46 -34.56 -8.94
C LEU A 309 -3.83 -35.01 -8.39
N PRO A 310 -3.95 -36.21 -7.80
CA PRO A 310 -5.22 -36.79 -7.39
C PRO A 310 -5.60 -36.35 -5.97
N LEU A 311 -5.84 -35.04 -5.77
CA LEU A 311 -6.27 -34.50 -4.47
C LEU A 311 -7.75 -34.75 -4.19
N GLY A 312 -8.53 -35.20 -5.19
CA GLY A 312 -9.99 -35.32 -5.11
C GLY A 312 -10.49 -36.29 -4.01
N LYS A 313 -9.65 -37.25 -3.60
CA LYS A 313 -9.96 -38.19 -2.51
C LYS A 313 -9.55 -37.68 -1.11
N MET A 314 -8.92 -36.50 -1.03
CA MET A 314 -8.44 -35.89 0.22
C MET A 314 -9.55 -35.05 0.87
N HIS A 315 -10.60 -35.69 1.36
CA HIS A 315 -11.80 -35.00 1.88
C HIS A 315 -11.54 -34.04 3.07
N ALA A 316 -10.43 -34.23 3.80
CA ALA A 316 -10.03 -33.37 4.91
C ALA A 316 -9.35 -32.05 4.46
N LEU A 317 -8.93 -31.94 3.20
CA LEU A 317 -8.16 -30.81 2.68
C LEU A 317 -9.03 -29.56 2.59
N LYS A 318 -8.54 -28.45 3.17
CA LYS A 318 -9.24 -27.15 3.20
C LYS A 318 -8.45 -26.04 2.53
N SER A 319 -7.12 -26.09 2.59
CA SER A 319 -6.23 -25.09 2.02
C SER A 319 -5.25 -25.74 1.04
N LEU A 320 -5.23 -25.24 -0.19
CA LEU A 320 -4.32 -25.68 -1.24
C LEU A 320 -3.60 -24.48 -1.86
N LYS A 321 -2.27 -24.48 -1.84
CA LYS A 321 -1.42 -23.50 -2.52
C LYS A 321 -0.41 -24.22 -3.41
N LEU A 322 -0.48 -23.98 -4.71
CA LEU A 322 0.45 -24.50 -5.72
C LEU A 322 1.03 -23.33 -6.50
N THR A 323 2.36 -23.26 -6.58
CA THR A 323 3.06 -22.16 -7.26
C THR A 323 4.30 -22.67 -7.99
N ASP A 324 4.53 -22.19 -9.22
CA ASP A 324 5.72 -22.52 -10.03
C ASP A 324 5.87 -24.03 -10.34
N LEU A 325 4.77 -24.72 -10.67
CA LEU A 325 4.79 -26.14 -11.08
C LEU A 325 4.53 -26.29 -12.58
N HIS A 326 5.59 -26.68 -13.31
CA HIS A 326 5.57 -26.70 -14.78
C HIS A 326 5.04 -27.99 -15.42
N ALA A 327 4.90 -29.10 -14.70
CA ALA A 327 4.50 -30.38 -15.30
C ALA A 327 3.03 -30.78 -15.06
N VAL A 328 2.38 -30.16 -14.07
CA VAL A 328 1.01 -30.50 -13.68
C VAL A 328 0.06 -30.01 -14.77
N ARG A 329 -0.65 -30.95 -15.40
CA ARG A 329 -1.65 -30.67 -16.43
C ARG A 329 -3.07 -30.72 -15.90
N GLU A 330 -3.34 -31.64 -14.99
CA GLU A 330 -4.67 -31.90 -14.44
C GLU A 330 -4.65 -31.88 -12.91
N LEU A 331 -5.58 -31.11 -12.32
CA LEU A 331 -5.77 -31.01 -10.87
C LEU A 331 -7.19 -31.45 -10.48
N LEU A 332 -7.29 -32.53 -9.72
CA LEU A 332 -8.55 -32.96 -9.12
C LEU A 332 -8.56 -32.48 -7.66
N VAL A 333 -9.31 -31.44 -7.34
CA VAL A 333 -9.42 -30.86 -5.99
C VAL A 333 -10.71 -31.30 -5.27
N PRO A 334 -10.65 -31.46 -3.92
CA PRO A 334 -11.82 -31.71 -3.08
C PRO A 334 -12.48 -30.38 -2.64
N SER A 335 -13.34 -30.41 -1.61
CA SER A 335 -13.93 -29.19 -1.04
C SER A 335 -12.99 -28.35 -0.18
N LEU A 336 -12.48 -27.30 -0.84
CA LEU A 336 -11.56 -26.32 -0.31
C LEU A 336 -12.26 -25.04 0.19
N GLU A 337 -11.67 -24.43 1.21
CA GLU A 337 -11.96 -23.07 1.66
C GLU A 337 -10.99 -22.05 1.03
N LYS A 338 -9.78 -22.49 0.66
CA LYS A 338 -8.72 -21.68 0.04
C LYS A 338 -8.04 -22.42 -1.10
N LEU A 339 -7.97 -21.77 -2.26
CA LEU A 339 -7.25 -22.25 -3.44
C LEU A 339 -6.35 -21.14 -4.01
N VAL A 340 -5.05 -21.41 -4.09
CA VAL A 340 -4.06 -20.51 -4.69
C VAL A 340 -3.28 -21.27 -5.75
N LEU A 341 -3.41 -20.84 -7.01
CA LEU A 341 -2.68 -21.34 -8.16
C LEU A 341 -1.90 -20.17 -8.76
N SER A 342 -0.59 -20.30 -8.93
CA SER A 342 0.23 -19.20 -9.45
C SER A 342 1.38 -19.74 -10.31
N ASN A 343 1.59 -19.13 -11.47
CA ASN A 343 2.61 -19.52 -12.45
C ASN A 343 2.60 -21.03 -12.76
N MET A 344 1.50 -21.50 -13.33
CA MET A 344 1.27 -22.91 -13.68
C MET A 344 1.12 -23.03 -15.21
N PRO A 345 2.23 -23.05 -15.98
CA PRO A 345 2.15 -22.88 -17.43
C PRO A 345 1.52 -24.07 -18.16
N SER A 346 1.64 -25.29 -17.65
CA SER A 346 1.10 -26.49 -18.31
C SER A 346 -0.28 -26.90 -17.79
N LEU A 347 -0.87 -26.17 -16.84
CA LEU A 347 -2.15 -26.55 -16.23
C LEU A 347 -3.28 -26.32 -17.23
N GLU A 348 -3.91 -27.41 -17.69
CA GLU A 348 -5.00 -27.40 -18.65
C GLU A 348 -6.37 -27.51 -17.95
N CYS A 349 -6.47 -28.37 -16.93
CA CYS A 349 -7.73 -28.71 -16.26
C CYS A 349 -7.63 -28.62 -14.73
N CYS A 350 -8.68 -28.10 -14.09
CA CYS A 350 -8.87 -28.09 -12.64
C CYS A 350 -10.34 -28.42 -12.35
N SER A 351 -10.59 -29.50 -11.59
CA SER A 351 -11.96 -29.90 -11.25
C SER A 351 -12.74 -28.75 -10.62
N GLY A 352 -14.03 -28.63 -10.95
CA GLY A 352 -14.88 -27.50 -10.57
C GLY A 352 -14.68 -26.22 -11.40
N LEU A 353 -13.48 -25.90 -11.88
CA LEU A 353 -13.23 -24.66 -12.66
C LEU A 353 -13.29 -24.88 -14.19
N THR A 354 -12.94 -26.07 -14.67
CA THR A 354 -12.93 -26.42 -16.09
C THR A 354 -14.04 -27.41 -16.43
N ALA A 355 -14.76 -27.22 -17.54
CA ALA A 355 -15.70 -28.23 -18.02
C ALA A 355 -14.90 -29.46 -18.50
N SER A 356 -15.12 -30.61 -17.85
CA SER A 356 -14.35 -31.84 -18.11
C SER A 356 -14.30 -32.20 -19.60
N ARG A 357 -13.09 -32.44 -20.14
CA ARG A 357 -12.90 -33.13 -21.45
C ARG A 357 -13.09 -34.64 -21.36
N VAL A 358 -13.08 -35.19 -20.15
CA VAL A 358 -13.11 -36.64 -19.90
C VAL A 358 -14.56 -37.07 -19.68
N GLN A 359 -15.04 -37.99 -20.54
CA GLN A 359 -16.28 -38.73 -20.35
C GLN A 359 -16.16 -39.63 -19.10
N MET A 360 -16.27 -39.06 -17.91
CA MET A 360 -16.55 -39.79 -16.68
C MET A 360 -17.50 -38.94 -15.85
N SER A 361 -18.78 -39.32 -15.89
CA SER A 361 -19.87 -38.92 -14.99
C SER A 361 -19.83 -37.48 -14.46
N THR A 362 -20.62 -36.60 -15.08
CA THR A 362 -21.10 -35.36 -14.47
C THR A 362 -21.88 -35.71 -13.20
N SER A 363 -21.18 -35.84 -12.07
CA SER A 363 -21.79 -35.97 -10.76
C SER A 363 -22.06 -34.56 -10.23
N GLN A 364 -23.15 -34.42 -9.48
CA GLN A 364 -23.55 -33.16 -8.86
C GLN A 364 -22.50 -32.64 -7.85
N GLU A 365 -21.62 -33.54 -7.37
CA GLU A 365 -20.55 -33.29 -6.39
C GLU A 365 -19.47 -32.32 -6.90
N ASP A 366 -19.17 -32.29 -8.21
CA ASP A 366 -18.12 -31.42 -8.79
C ASP A 366 -18.43 -29.91 -8.67
N LYS A 367 -19.71 -29.55 -8.53
CA LYS A 367 -20.16 -28.15 -8.36
C LYS A 367 -20.26 -27.71 -6.90
N GLU A 368 -20.47 -28.64 -5.98
CA GLU A 368 -20.85 -28.32 -4.60
C GLU A 368 -19.70 -27.71 -3.80
N TRP A 369 -18.46 -28.04 -4.17
CA TRP A 369 -17.30 -27.69 -3.37
C TRP A 369 -16.89 -26.20 -3.50
N LEU A 370 -17.15 -25.61 -4.66
CA LEU A 370 -16.94 -24.19 -4.96
C LEU A 370 -17.79 -23.24 -4.08
N SER A 371 -18.89 -23.74 -3.50
CA SER A 371 -19.77 -22.95 -2.64
C SER A 371 -19.11 -22.58 -1.30
N GLY A 372 -18.20 -23.43 -0.80
CA GLY A 372 -17.46 -23.25 0.45
C GLY A 372 -16.20 -22.39 0.32
N LEU A 373 -15.83 -22.00 -0.89
CA LEU A 373 -14.58 -21.29 -1.17
C LEU A 373 -14.65 -19.84 -0.68
N ARG A 374 -13.66 -19.44 0.13
CA ARG A 374 -13.52 -18.10 0.73
C ARG A 374 -12.39 -17.30 0.12
N GLU A 375 -11.36 -17.98 -0.37
CA GLU A 375 -10.17 -17.38 -1.00
C GLU A 375 -9.84 -18.11 -2.30
N LEU A 376 -9.78 -17.37 -3.41
CA LEU A 376 -9.33 -17.89 -4.71
C LEU A 376 -8.32 -16.93 -5.34
N THR A 377 -7.15 -17.47 -5.66
CA THR A 377 -6.11 -16.77 -6.43
C THR A 377 -5.69 -17.65 -7.60
N ILE A 378 -5.79 -17.15 -8.83
CA ILE A 378 -5.31 -17.84 -10.04
C ILE A 378 -4.48 -16.85 -10.86
N HIS A 379 -3.16 -16.97 -10.83
CA HIS A 379 -2.24 -16.08 -11.53
C HIS A 379 -1.41 -16.86 -12.55
N ASP A 380 -1.26 -16.31 -13.76
CA ASP A 380 -0.32 -16.79 -14.78
C ASP A 380 -0.50 -18.30 -15.07
N CYS A 381 -1.73 -18.69 -15.42
CA CYS A 381 -2.11 -20.05 -15.85
C CYS A 381 -2.59 -20.02 -17.32
N PRO A 382 -1.67 -19.91 -18.31
CA PRO A 382 -1.97 -19.61 -19.72
C PRO A 382 -2.65 -20.75 -20.50
N HIS A 383 -2.80 -21.94 -19.94
CA HIS A 383 -3.49 -23.06 -20.60
C HIS A 383 -4.79 -23.47 -19.88
N LEU A 384 -5.11 -22.83 -18.75
CA LEU A 384 -6.27 -23.16 -17.94
C LEU A 384 -7.55 -22.61 -18.59
N VAL A 385 -8.48 -23.50 -18.96
CA VAL A 385 -9.77 -23.11 -19.57
C VAL A 385 -10.87 -23.04 -18.51
N VAL A 386 -11.03 -21.88 -17.89
CA VAL A 386 -12.15 -21.66 -16.96
C VAL A 386 -13.46 -21.63 -17.77
N SER A 387 -14.42 -22.46 -17.40
CA SER A 387 -15.67 -22.65 -18.17
C SER A 387 -16.92 -22.14 -17.47
N TYR A 388 -16.76 -21.60 -16.26
CA TYR A 388 -17.86 -21.14 -15.41
C TYR A 388 -17.67 -19.68 -15.03
N ALA A 389 -18.80 -19.01 -14.79
CA ALA A 389 -18.81 -17.63 -14.36
C ALA A 389 -18.21 -17.47 -12.95
N LEU A 390 -17.43 -16.41 -12.76
CA LEU A 390 -16.71 -16.14 -11.52
C LEU A 390 -17.18 -14.83 -10.89
N PRO A 391 -17.10 -14.65 -9.57
CA PRO A 391 -16.67 -15.60 -8.55
C PRO A 391 -17.70 -16.69 -8.21
N PRO A 392 -17.27 -17.91 -7.83
CA PRO A 392 -18.16 -19.03 -7.57
C PRO A 392 -19.06 -18.91 -6.34
N SER A 393 -18.71 -18.05 -5.36
CA SER A 393 -19.44 -17.95 -4.09
C SER A 393 -19.54 -16.50 -3.59
N ALA A 394 -20.68 -16.18 -2.97
CA ALA A 394 -20.89 -14.90 -2.29
C ALA A 394 -20.07 -14.77 -0.99
N LEU A 395 -19.59 -15.88 -0.43
CA LEU A 395 -18.81 -15.92 0.81
C LEU A 395 -17.33 -15.55 0.60
N MET A 396 -16.92 -15.21 -0.62
CA MET A 396 -15.52 -14.93 -0.96
C MET A 396 -15.04 -13.63 -0.32
N SER A 397 -14.04 -13.78 0.54
CA SER A 397 -13.31 -12.67 1.16
C SER A 397 -12.19 -12.14 0.26
N HIS A 398 -11.51 -13.03 -0.47
CA HIS A 398 -10.43 -12.70 -1.39
C HIS A 398 -10.65 -13.38 -2.75
N PHE A 399 -10.51 -12.63 -3.83
CA PHE A 399 -10.61 -13.13 -5.20
C PHE A 399 -9.63 -12.37 -6.07
N SER A 400 -8.77 -13.10 -6.79
CA SER A 400 -7.85 -12.51 -7.75
C SER A 400 -7.55 -13.49 -8.88
N ILE A 401 -7.84 -13.08 -10.11
CA ILE A 401 -7.54 -13.85 -11.32
C ILE A 401 -6.79 -12.96 -12.30
N LYS A 402 -5.66 -13.45 -12.81
CA LYS A 402 -4.78 -12.75 -13.75
C LYS A 402 -4.06 -13.75 -14.65
N GLY A 403 -3.85 -13.42 -15.93
CA GLY A 403 -3.04 -14.26 -16.82
C GLY A 403 -3.67 -15.62 -17.14
N VAL A 404 -5.01 -15.68 -17.19
CA VAL A 404 -5.79 -16.85 -17.63
C VAL A 404 -6.41 -16.51 -19.00
N PRO A 405 -6.36 -17.40 -20.01
CA PRO A 405 -6.95 -17.13 -21.32
C PRO A 405 -8.44 -16.89 -21.23
N THR A 406 -8.99 -16.04 -22.11
CA THR A 406 -10.44 -15.77 -22.27
C THR A 406 -11.18 -15.14 -21.09
N HIS A 407 -10.53 -15.00 -19.92
CA HIS A 407 -11.09 -14.34 -18.74
C HIS A 407 -10.42 -12.98 -18.51
N PRO A 408 -11.19 -11.94 -18.15
CA PRO A 408 -10.60 -10.67 -17.75
C PRO A 408 -9.81 -10.83 -16.45
N ILE A 409 -8.84 -9.95 -16.23
CA ILE A 409 -8.23 -9.77 -14.91
C ILE A 409 -9.32 -9.30 -13.97
N MET A 410 -9.56 -10.04 -12.90
CA MET A 410 -10.58 -9.72 -11.90
C MET A 410 -10.00 -9.74 -10.50
N GLU A 411 -10.25 -8.69 -9.72
CA GLU A 411 -9.72 -8.56 -8.36
C GLU A 411 -10.77 -8.00 -7.40
N LYS A 412 -10.96 -8.67 -6.25
CA LYS A 412 -11.81 -8.20 -5.15
C LYS A 412 -10.92 -7.75 -4.00
N HIS A 413 -10.90 -6.44 -3.75
CA HIS A 413 -10.23 -5.83 -2.59
C HIS A 413 -11.28 -5.01 -1.81
N TYR A 414 -11.22 -3.67 -1.88
CA TYR A 414 -12.23 -2.75 -1.34
C TYR A 414 -13.47 -2.61 -2.24
N GLY A 415 -13.36 -3.05 -3.50
CA GLY A 415 -14.41 -3.17 -4.49
C GLY A 415 -14.03 -4.27 -5.48
N PHE A 416 -14.81 -4.43 -6.53
CA PHE A 416 -14.56 -5.42 -7.57
C PHE A 416 -13.98 -4.73 -8.81
N THR A 417 -12.79 -5.15 -9.24
CA THR A 417 -12.09 -4.56 -10.39
C THR A 417 -12.03 -5.56 -11.54
N ILE A 418 -12.31 -5.11 -12.75
CA ILE A 418 -12.26 -5.88 -13.99
C ILE A 418 -11.34 -5.14 -14.97
N LYS A 419 -10.39 -5.84 -15.59
CA LYS A 419 -9.55 -5.32 -16.68
C LYS A 419 -9.35 -6.36 -17.77
N SER A 420 -9.40 -6.00 -19.05
CA SER A 420 -9.14 -6.95 -20.14
C SER A 420 -9.01 -6.31 -21.50
N ASP A 421 -7.95 -6.68 -22.22
CA ASP A 421 -7.76 -6.26 -23.61
C ASP A 421 -8.67 -7.02 -24.59
N GLU A 422 -9.17 -8.21 -24.24
CA GLU A 422 -9.92 -9.09 -25.15
C GLU A 422 -11.44 -9.14 -24.87
N LEU A 423 -11.89 -8.60 -23.74
CA LEU A 423 -13.29 -8.67 -23.32
C LEU A 423 -14.21 -7.88 -24.28
N ILE A 424 -15.16 -8.56 -24.92
CA ILE A 424 -16.14 -7.95 -25.84
C ILE A 424 -17.49 -7.66 -25.14
N MET A 425 -17.97 -8.57 -24.29
CA MET A 425 -19.24 -8.43 -23.57
C MET A 425 -19.07 -8.98 -22.16
N LEU A 426 -19.63 -8.29 -21.15
CA LEU A 426 -19.72 -8.81 -19.78
C LEU A 426 -21.13 -9.35 -19.52
N ASP A 427 -21.25 -10.67 -19.45
CA ASP A 427 -22.50 -11.39 -19.21
C ASP A 427 -22.38 -12.38 -18.03
N ASP A 428 -23.45 -13.13 -17.80
CA ASP A 428 -23.55 -14.17 -16.78
C ASP A 428 -22.67 -15.40 -17.03
N LYS A 429 -21.99 -15.50 -18.20
CA LYS A 429 -21.03 -16.56 -18.48
C LYS A 429 -19.64 -16.23 -17.94
N ILE A 430 -19.30 -14.94 -17.93
CA ILE A 430 -18.00 -14.45 -17.44
C ILE A 430 -18.11 -14.14 -15.94
N LEU A 431 -19.17 -13.44 -15.55
CA LEU A 431 -19.33 -12.94 -14.18
C LEU A 431 -20.56 -13.53 -13.49
N ALA A 432 -20.35 -14.15 -12.33
CA ALA A 432 -21.42 -14.68 -11.50
C ALA A 432 -22.07 -13.56 -10.66
N PHE A 433 -22.92 -12.74 -11.28
CA PHE A 433 -23.57 -11.58 -10.63
C PHE A 433 -24.34 -11.93 -9.35
N HIS A 434 -24.91 -13.13 -9.26
CA HIS A 434 -25.60 -13.61 -8.06
C HIS A 434 -24.67 -13.72 -6.84
N SER A 435 -23.38 -13.99 -7.04
CA SER A 435 -22.35 -14.03 -5.99
C SER A 435 -21.88 -12.64 -5.55
N LEU A 436 -22.24 -11.59 -6.29
CA LEU A 436 -21.74 -10.22 -6.11
C LEU A 436 -22.74 -9.28 -5.42
N ARG A 437 -23.87 -9.80 -4.93
CA ARG A 437 -24.99 -9.01 -4.37
C ARG A 437 -24.65 -8.08 -3.20
N GLY A 438 -23.47 -8.20 -2.57
CA GLY A 438 -23.01 -7.34 -1.48
C GLY A 438 -21.87 -6.36 -1.83
N ILE A 439 -21.53 -6.19 -3.12
CA ILE A 439 -20.46 -5.27 -3.53
C ILE A 439 -20.95 -3.84 -3.61
N ARG A 440 -20.18 -2.92 -2.99
CA ARG A 440 -20.47 -1.49 -2.97
C ARG A 440 -19.85 -0.72 -4.13
N SER A 441 -18.73 -1.19 -4.68
CA SER A 441 -17.98 -0.48 -5.72
C SER A 441 -17.51 -1.42 -6.83
N LEU A 442 -17.80 -1.07 -8.08
CA LEU A 442 -17.38 -1.79 -9.29
C LEU A 442 -16.48 -0.89 -10.15
N PHE A 443 -15.33 -1.41 -10.54
CA PHE A 443 -14.33 -0.72 -11.36
C PHE A 443 -14.09 -1.52 -12.64
N ILE A 444 -14.41 -0.96 -13.79
CA ILE A 444 -14.11 -1.52 -15.12
C ILE A 444 -13.02 -0.63 -15.71
N ASN A 445 -11.79 -1.13 -15.79
CA ASN A 445 -10.65 -0.34 -16.22
C ASN A 445 -9.94 -1.01 -17.39
N ASP A 446 -9.52 -0.22 -18.37
CA ASP A 446 -8.65 -0.66 -19.46
C ASP A 446 -9.27 -1.84 -20.23
N CYS A 447 -10.55 -1.71 -20.64
CA CYS A 447 -11.24 -2.69 -21.47
C CYS A 447 -11.56 -2.12 -22.87
N PRO A 448 -10.58 -2.10 -23.81
CA PRO A 448 -10.72 -1.41 -25.09
C PRO A 448 -11.78 -2.02 -26.03
N ASN A 449 -11.93 -3.35 -26.01
CA ASN A 449 -12.83 -4.10 -26.89
C ASN A 449 -14.25 -4.28 -26.33
N LEU A 450 -14.50 -3.81 -25.09
CA LEU A 450 -15.78 -3.99 -24.42
C LEU A 450 -16.85 -3.18 -25.17
N ALA A 451 -17.81 -3.88 -25.77
CA ALA A 451 -18.90 -3.28 -26.53
C ALA A 451 -20.15 -3.08 -25.66
N SER A 452 -20.51 -4.05 -24.80
CA SER A 452 -21.75 -4.00 -24.01
C SER A 452 -21.68 -4.77 -22.67
N LEU A 453 -22.59 -4.46 -21.75
CA LEU A 453 -22.82 -5.17 -20.48
C LEU A 453 -24.24 -5.76 -20.50
N SER A 454 -24.48 -6.87 -19.80
CA SER A 454 -25.85 -7.39 -19.64
C SER A 454 -26.65 -6.57 -18.61
N ASN A 455 -27.72 -5.89 -19.07
CA ASN A 455 -28.62 -5.09 -18.21
C ASN A 455 -29.30 -5.96 -17.13
N GLU A 456 -29.75 -7.15 -17.49
CA GLU A 456 -30.39 -8.10 -16.56
C GLU A 456 -29.44 -8.53 -15.44
N CYS A 457 -28.15 -8.62 -15.76
CA CYS A 457 -27.11 -9.02 -14.82
C CYS A 457 -26.72 -7.89 -13.86
N LEU A 458 -26.49 -6.68 -14.37
CA LEU A 458 -26.13 -5.52 -13.54
C LEU A 458 -27.26 -5.09 -12.61
N ASN A 459 -28.52 -5.26 -13.02
CA ASN A 459 -29.69 -4.97 -12.18
C ASN A 459 -29.74 -5.86 -10.91
N GLN A 460 -28.96 -6.95 -10.85
CA GLN A 460 -28.82 -7.77 -9.63
C GLN A 460 -27.96 -7.10 -8.55
N LEU A 461 -27.17 -6.07 -8.89
CA LEU A 461 -26.25 -5.36 -7.99
C LEU A 461 -26.95 -4.17 -7.31
N ILE A 462 -28.02 -4.46 -6.56
CA ILE A 462 -28.90 -3.44 -5.94
C ILE A 462 -28.16 -2.60 -4.88
N ASP A 463 -27.13 -3.15 -4.23
CA ASP A 463 -26.34 -2.51 -3.18
C ASP A 463 -25.13 -1.69 -3.71
N LEU A 464 -25.00 -1.54 -5.04
CA LEU A 464 -23.87 -0.84 -5.64
C LEU A 464 -23.96 0.68 -5.38
N GLU A 465 -23.01 1.20 -4.61
CA GLU A 465 -22.87 2.62 -4.27
C GLU A 465 -21.98 3.37 -5.27
N GLY A 466 -21.07 2.68 -5.98
CA GLY A 466 -20.06 3.29 -6.84
C GLY A 466 -19.78 2.53 -8.12
N LEU A 467 -19.72 3.25 -9.24
CA LEU A 467 -19.36 2.69 -10.55
C LEU A 467 -18.25 3.55 -11.20
N CYS A 468 -17.15 2.91 -11.58
CA CYS A 468 -16.07 3.54 -12.33
C CYS A 468 -15.83 2.78 -13.63
N ILE A 469 -15.88 3.47 -14.76
CA ILE A 469 -15.56 2.92 -16.08
C ILE A 469 -14.45 3.78 -16.68
N ARG A 470 -13.31 3.17 -16.99
CA ARG A 470 -12.13 3.86 -17.51
C ARG A 470 -11.52 3.09 -18.67
N GLY A 471 -11.19 3.78 -19.76
CA GLY A 471 -10.46 3.17 -20.88
C GLY A 471 -11.30 2.16 -21.68
N CYS A 472 -12.58 2.48 -21.94
CA CYS A 472 -13.52 1.63 -22.66
C CYS A 472 -14.15 2.39 -23.84
N PRO A 473 -13.42 2.63 -24.94
CA PRO A 473 -13.84 3.50 -26.04
C PRO A 473 -14.96 2.91 -26.89
N ASN A 474 -15.00 1.58 -27.07
CA ASN A 474 -16.04 0.89 -27.85
C ASN A 474 -17.32 0.61 -27.04
N PHE A 475 -17.31 0.97 -25.76
CA PHE A 475 -18.40 0.64 -24.86
C PHE A 475 -19.61 1.52 -25.13
N THR A 476 -20.67 0.90 -25.64
CA THR A 476 -21.96 1.53 -25.98
C THR A 476 -23.08 0.77 -25.30
N MET A 477 -23.95 1.47 -24.60
CA MET A 477 -25.06 0.83 -23.90
C MET A 477 -26.41 1.22 -24.49
N THR A 478 -27.30 0.24 -24.57
CA THR A 478 -28.72 0.44 -24.86
C THR A 478 -29.51 0.41 -23.55
N SER A 479 -30.65 1.11 -23.55
CA SER A 479 -31.49 1.44 -22.40
C SER A 479 -31.88 0.27 -21.47
N GLY A 480 -32.23 0.58 -20.22
CA GLY A 480 -32.81 -0.37 -19.25
C GLY A 480 -32.00 -0.71 -18.00
N LEU A 481 -30.95 0.05 -17.66
CA LEU A 481 -30.16 -0.16 -16.44
C LEU A 481 -30.73 0.64 -15.25
N VAL A 482 -30.99 -0.04 -14.12
CA VAL A 482 -31.58 0.55 -12.91
C VAL A 482 -30.70 0.26 -11.70
N LEU A 483 -29.95 1.26 -11.23
CA LEU A 483 -29.07 1.18 -10.05
C LEU A 483 -29.51 2.19 -8.97
N PRO A 484 -30.46 1.83 -8.09
CA PRO A 484 -31.12 2.79 -7.20
C PRO A 484 -30.24 3.33 -6.07
N SER A 485 -29.21 2.57 -5.66
CA SER A 485 -28.32 2.88 -4.54
C SER A 485 -27.05 3.64 -4.96
N LEU A 486 -26.90 3.96 -6.25
CA LEU A 486 -25.69 4.56 -6.79
C LEU A 486 -25.49 5.99 -6.24
N ARG A 487 -24.31 6.23 -5.65
CA ARG A 487 -23.91 7.52 -5.07
C ARG A 487 -22.88 8.27 -5.91
N TRP A 488 -21.99 7.55 -6.58
CA TRP A 488 -20.98 8.17 -7.43
C TRP A 488 -20.76 7.40 -8.73
N LEU A 489 -20.52 8.15 -9.81
CA LEU A 489 -20.17 7.62 -11.12
C LEU A 489 -18.93 8.34 -11.65
N SER A 490 -17.97 7.57 -12.15
CA SER A 490 -16.81 8.09 -12.87
C SER A 490 -16.69 7.41 -14.23
N VAL A 491 -16.70 8.21 -15.30
CA VAL A 491 -16.50 7.75 -16.68
C VAL A 491 -15.26 8.44 -17.23
N GLN A 492 -14.30 7.67 -17.74
CA GLN A 492 -13.06 8.19 -18.31
C GLN A 492 -12.73 7.50 -19.63
N THR A 493 -12.52 8.27 -20.70
CA THR A 493 -12.13 7.77 -22.04
C THR A 493 -13.07 6.64 -22.50
N CYS A 494 -14.38 6.92 -22.55
CA CYS A 494 -15.41 5.93 -22.89
C CYS A 494 -16.39 6.43 -23.97
N GLY A 495 -16.90 5.51 -24.79
CA GLY A 495 -17.92 5.76 -25.82
C GLY A 495 -19.35 5.79 -25.29
N ILE A 496 -19.57 6.27 -24.07
CA ILE A 496 -20.90 6.25 -23.43
C ILE A 496 -21.76 7.42 -23.96
N SER A 497 -23.01 7.13 -24.31
CA SER A 497 -23.99 8.12 -24.76
C SER A 497 -24.60 8.93 -23.59
N GLY A 498 -24.99 10.17 -23.86
CA GLY A 498 -25.66 11.03 -22.89
C GLY A 498 -27.05 10.53 -22.49
N SER A 499 -27.76 9.85 -23.41
CA SER A 499 -29.06 9.23 -23.16
C SER A 499 -28.99 8.10 -22.12
N TRP A 500 -27.95 7.27 -22.17
CA TRP A 500 -27.75 6.21 -21.18
C TRP A 500 -27.47 6.76 -19.78
N LEU A 501 -26.58 7.76 -19.68
CA LEU A 501 -26.30 8.44 -18.40
C LEU A 501 -27.55 9.08 -17.81
N MET A 502 -28.38 9.73 -18.65
CA MET A 502 -29.64 10.32 -18.22
C MET A 502 -30.58 9.27 -17.62
N GLU A 503 -30.77 8.14 -18.30
CA GLU A 503 -31.63 7.05 -17.82
C GLU A 503 -31.11 6.47 -16.50
N MET A 504 -29.81 6.21 -16.39
CA MET A 504 -29.19 5.70 -15.16
C MET A 504 -29.37 6.68 -13.99
N LEU A 505 -29.11 7.97 -14.20
CA LEU A 505 -29.25 9.01 -13.18
C LEU A 505 -30.70 9.23 -12.75
N SER A 506 -31.68 9.00 -13.63
CA SER A 506 -33.11 9.16 -13.32
C SER A 506 -33.62 8.18 -12.27
N HIS A 507 -32.93 7.04 -12.12
CA HIS A 507 -33.25 5.99 -11.14
C HIS A 507 -32.48 6.14 -9.81
N ALA A 508 -31.43 6.97 -9.77
CA ALA A 508 -30.61 7.15 -8.57
C ALA A 508 -31.33 8.01 -7.53
N ARG A 509 -31.44 7.52 -6.28
CA ARG A 509 -32.17 8.22 -5.21
C ARG A 509 -31.32 9.23 -4.42
N SER A 510 -30.00 9.01 -4.35
CA SER A 510 -29.07 9.83 -3.55
C SER A 510 -27.70 9.89 -4.23
N PHE A 511 -27.60 10.68 -5.29
CA PHE A 511 -26.40 10.75 -6.12
C PHE A 511 -25.55 11.98 -5.77
N ASP A 512 -24.33 11.75 -5.31
CA ASP A 512 -23.44 12.76 -4.71
C ASP A 512 -22.42 13.32 -5.72
N GLN A 513 -21.86 12.49 -6.61
CA GLN A 513 -20.69 12.84 -7.42
C GLN A 513 -20.73 12.26 -8.85
N LEU A 514 -20.59 13.13 -9.85
CA LEU A 514 -20.41 12.77 -11.26
C LEU A 514 -19.05 13.21 -11.76
N GLN A 515 -18.28 12.30 -12.37
CA GLN A 515 -17.04 12.61 -13.07
C GLN A 515 -17.09 12.15 -14.52
N LEU A 516 -16.85 13.07 -15.44
CA LEU A 516 -16.76 12.84 -16.88
C LEU A 516 -15.37 13.27 -17.36
N HIS A 517 -14.58 12.32 -17.82
CA HIS A 517 -13.25 12.56 -18.36
C HIS A 517 -13.20 12.07 -19.80
N ASP A 518 -12.82 12.92 -20.75
CA ASP A 518 -12.60 12.55 -22.17
C ASP A 518 -13.76 11.70 -22.74
N SER A 519 -14.96 12.30 -22.79
CA SER A 519 -16.20 11.65 -23.21
C SER A 519 -16.62 12.15 -24.61
N PRO A 520 -16.11 11.54 -25.71
CA PRO A 520 -16.24 12.08 -27.06
C PRO A 520 -17.66 12.05 -27.63
N GLN A 521 -18.54 11.18 -27.13
CA GLN A 521 -19.90 11.07 -27.64
C GLN A 521 -20.86 12.12 -27.09
N ILE A 522 -20.58 12.69 -25.91
CA ILE A 522 -21.44 13.69 -25.29
C ILE A 522 -21.01 15.07 -25.81
N LYS A 523 -21.88 15.70 -26.59
CA LYS A 523 -21.66 17.04 -27.15
C LYS A 523 -22.47 18.12 -26.46
N PHE A 524 -23.56 17.77 -25.80
CA PHE A 524 -24.39 18.75 -25.10
C PHE A 524 -24.65 18.29 -23.67
N ILE A 525 -24.63 19.23 -22.72
CA ILE A 525 -25.06 19.00 -21.34
C ILE A 525 -26.15 20.01 -20.95
N SER A 526 -27.24 19.53 -20.38
CA SER A 526 -28.31 20.35 -19.79
C SER A 526 -28.62 19.90 -18.38
N PHE A 527 -29.25 20.77 -17.61
CA PHE A 527 -29.84 20.41 -16.32
C PHE A 527 -31.34 20.66 -16.39
N SER A 528 -32.11 19.71 -15.89
CA SER A 528 -33.55 19.86 -15.77
C SER A 528 -33.90 20.77 -14.58
N GLN A 529 -34.87 21.67 -14.79
CA GLN A 529 -35.35 22.56 -13.73
C GLN A 529 -36.33 21.82 -12.81
N PRO A 530 -36.30 22.05 -11.50
CA PRO A 530 -37.33 21.55 -10.60
C PRO A 530 -38.65 22.29 -10.90
N THR A 531 -39.69 21.57 -11.33
CA THR A 531 -41.03 22.14 -11.46
C THR A 531 -41.57 22.50 -10.09
N GLU A 532 -41.84 23.79 -9.84
CA GLU A 532 -42.54 24.28 -8.65
C GLU A 532 -44.01 23.81 -8.66
N MET A 533 -44.27 22.52 -8.38
CA MET A 533 -45.54 22.00 -7.84
C MET A 533 -45.33 20.56 -7.33
N GLU A 534 -44.57 20.40 -6.24
CA GLU A 534 -44.66 19.18 -5.42
C GLU A 534 -45.94 19.29 -4.56
N GLY A 535 -47.06 18.84 -5.13
CA GLY A 535 -48.35 19.01 -4.48
C GLY A 535 -49.51 18.12 -4.93
N THR A 536 -49.36 17.17 -5.85
CA THR A 536 -50.34 16.07 -6.02
C THR A 536 -49.75 14.98 -6.93
N CYS A 537 -49.67 13.75 -6.42
CA CYS A 537 -49.55 12.57 -7.26
C CYS A 537 -50.82 12.42 -8.11
N SER A 538 -50.74 12.68 -9.40
CA SER A 538 -51.69 12.16 -10.38
C SER A 538 -50.98 11.97 -11.72
N LEU A 539 -50.93 10.71 -12.16
CA LEU A 539 -50.60 10.35 -13.53
C LEU A 539 -51.50 11.12 -14.50
N GLY A 540 -50.91 11.83 -15.45
CA GLY A 540 -51.62 12.41 -16.58
C GLY A 540 -51.40 13.91 -16.76
N SER A 541 -50.33 14.27 -17.47
CA SER A 541 -50.24 15.40 -18.42
C SER A 541 -48.76 15.74 -18.62
N ALA A 542 -48.09 15.01 -19.52
CA ALA A 542 -46.88 15.51 -20.13
C ALA A 542 -47.27 16.65 -21.08
N THR A 543 -47.30 17.88 -20.56
CA THR A 543 -47.47 19.06 -21.41
C THR A 543 -46.10 19.39 -22.00
N THR A 544 -46.03 19.16 -23.30
CA THR A 544 -44.92 19.43 -24.22
C THR A 544 -44.31 20.82 -24.02
N VAL A 545 -43.07 20.86 -23.54
CA VAL A 545 -42.14 21.96 -23.79
C VAL A 545 -41.01 21.39 -24.64
N THR A 546 -41.03 21.81 -25.91
CA THR A 546 -39.99 21.69 -26.95
C THR A 546 -39.37 20.31 -27.22
N SER A 547 -40.09 19.58 -28.07
CA SER A 547 -39.70 18.35 -28.78
C SER A 547 -38.61 18.56 -29.84
N HIS A 548 -37.41 19.03 -29.47
CA HIS A 548 -36.26 19.11 -30.40
C HIS A 548 -35.05 18.23 -30.04
N PHE A 549 -35.05 17.54 -28.89
CA PHE A 549 -33.91 16.69 -28.47
C PHE A 549 -34.28 15.30 -27.93
N ALA A 550 -35.52 14.84 -28.13
CA ALA A 550 -35.92 13.49 -27.76
C ALA A 550 -35.25 12.47 -28.71
N GLY A 551 -34.10 11.94 -28.30
CA GLY A 551 -33.35 10.90 -29.03
C GLY A 551 -31.90 11.22 -29.33
N ASP A 552 -31.36 12.37 -28.89
CA ASP A 552 -29.97 12.70 -29.16
C ASP A 552 -29.03 11.94 -28.20
N GLU A 553 -28.36 10.89 -28.68
CA GLU A 553 -27.31 10.17 -27.94
C GLU A 553 -26.17 11.09 -27.47
N GLN A 554 -26.10 12.29 -28.04
CA GLN A 554 -25.08 13.31 -27.77
C GLN A 554 -25.47 14.28 -26.63
N LEU A 555 -26.72 14.25 -26.14
CA LEU A 555 -27.21 15.13 -25.07
C LEU A 555 -27.24 14.41 -23.71
N LEU A 556 -26.55 14.97 -22.72
CA LEU A 556 -26.65 14.60 -21.31
C LEU A 556 -27.52 15.60 -20.56
N GLN A 557 -28.78 15.24 -20.27
CA GLN A 557 -29.64 16.01 -19.37
C GLN A 557 -29.53 15.45 -17.95
N ILE A 558 -29.03 16.24 -17.01
CA ILE A 558 -29.00 15.84 -15.59
C ILE A 558 -30.43 15.95 -15.03
N PRO A 559 -31.02 14.83 -14.54
CA PRO A 559 -32.42 14.79 -14.14
C PRO A 559 -32.66 15.45 -12.77
N SER A 560 -33.89 15.92 -12.55
CA SER A 560 -34.21 16.86 -11.47
C SER A 560 -34.18 16.21 -10.08
N ASN A 561 -34.32 14.88 -10.03
CA ASN A 561 -34.16 14.07 -8.82
C ASN A 561 -32.76 14.18 -8.20
N VAL A 562 -31.74 14.49 -9.01
CA VAL A 562 -30.33 14.57 -8.59
C VAL A 562 -29.94 16.00 -8.16
N VAL A 563 -30.77 17.01 -8.43
CA VAL A 563 -30.46 18.44 -8.17
C VAL A 563 -30.16 18.73 -6.70
N ARG A 564 -30.90 18.10 -5.78
CA ARG A 564 -30.74 18.31 -4.33
C ARG A 564 -29.63 17.47 -3.70
N SER A 565 -29.16 16.41 -4.38
CA SER A 565 -28.15 15.48 -3.85
C SER A 565 -26.75 15.71 -4.43
N LEU A 566 -26.63 16.20 -5.67
CA LEU A 566 -25.35 16.36 -6.35
C LEU A 566 -24.50 17.44 -5.66
N ARG A 567 -23.34 17.01 -5.14
CA ARG A 567 -22.38 17.88 -4.46
C ARG A 567 -21.18 18.21 -5.35
N MET A 568 -20.80 17.29 -6.23
CA MET A 568 -19.60 17.44 -7.05
C MET A 568 -19.85 17.03 -8.50
N LEU A 569 -19.53 17.93 -9.43
CA LEU A 569 -19.50 17.68 -10.87
C LEU A 569 -18.09 17.96 -11.40
N VAL A 570 -17.42 16.94 -11.91
CA VAL A 570 -16.10 17.06 -12.54
C VAL A 570 -16.22 16.74 -14.03
N ILE A 571 -15.78 17.65 -14.88
CA ILE A 571 -15.72 17.48 -16.33
C ILE A 571 -14.27 17.79 -16.77
N PHE A 572 -13.63 16.87 -17.47
CA PHE A 572 -12.23 16.99 -17.85
C PHE A 572 -12.02 16.56 -19.30
N ASN A 573 -11.29 17.36 -20.09
CA ASN A 573 -10.87 17.02 -21.45
C ASN A 573 -12.04 16.69 -22.41
N CYS A 574 -13.21 17.32 -22.23
CA CYS A 574 -14.37 17.15 -23.11
C CYS A 574 -14.43 18.29 -24.12
N HIS A 575 -13.65 18.19 -25.20
CA HIS A 575 -13.42 19.30 -26.14
C HIS A 575 -14.67 19.80 -26.88
N ASN A 576 -15.61 18.90 -27.18
CA ASN A 576 -16.80 19.23 -27.98
C ASN A 576 -18.07 19.46 -27.14
N LEU A 577 -17.96 19.46 -25.81
CA LEU A 577 -19.11 19.56 -24.92
C LEU A 577 -19.58 21.03 -24.82
N GLU A 578 -20.87 21.27 -25.02
CA GLU A 578 -21.54 22.58 -25.01
C GLU A 578 -22.71 22.53 -24.01
N PHE A 579 -23.09 23.66 -23.41
CA PHE A 579 -24.36 23.72 -22.66
C PHE A 579 -25.53 23.88 -23.64
N SER A 580 -26.58 23.08 -23.48
CA SER A 580 -27.81 23.25 -24.27
C SER A 580 -28.87 24.01 -23.46
N GLY A 581 -29.31 25.16 -23.96
CA GLY A 581 -30.39 25.99 -23.39
C GLY A 581 -30.05 27.49 -23.39
N GLU A 582 -31.05 28.36 -23.61
CA GLU A 582 -30.82 29.80 -23.77
C GLU A 582 -30.64 30.59 -22.45
N GLU A 583 -30.97 30.04 -21.27
CA GLU A 583 -30.82 30.78 -20.00
C GLU A 583 -30.49 29.89 -18.78
N GLY A 584 -29.43 30.27 -18.04
CA GLY A 584 -29.13 29.85 -16.66
C GLY A 584 -29.15 28.34 -16.35
N PRO A 585 -28.28 27.50 -16.96
CA PRO A 585 -28.34 26.04 -16.84
C PRO A 585 -28.19 25.50 -15.40
N LEU A 586 -27.56 26.25 -14.51
CA LEU A 586 -27.27 25.82 -13.12
C LEU A 586 -28.26 26.39 -12.09
N ARG A 587 -29.31 27.08 -12.53
CA ARG A 587 -30.28 27.75 -11.65
C ARG A 587 -31.05 26.71 -10.82
N GLY A 588 -30.80 26.67 -9.51
CA GLY A 588 -31.44 25.75 -8.55
C GLY A 588 -30.48 24.80 -7.82
N TYR A 589 -29.24 24.64 -8.31
CA TYR A 589 -28.19 23.88 -7.61
C TYR A 589 -27.55 24.77 -6.54
N THR A 590 -27.88 24.54 -5.27
CA THR A 590 -27.49 25.41 -4.14
C THR A 590 -26.25 24.93 -3.38
N SER A 591 -25.69 23.75 -3.71
CA SER A 591 -24.54 23.15 -3.01
C SER A 591 -23.63 22.34 -3.95
N LEU A 592 -23.46 22.80 -5.19
CA LEU A 592 -22.70 22.10 -6.23
C LEU A 592 -21.30 22.72 -6.40
N ASP A 593 -20.26 21.91 -6.22
CA ASP A 593 -18.89 22.22 -6.62
C ASP A 593 -18.66 21.70 -8.06
N ILE A 594 -18.24 22.59 -8.95
CA ILE A 594 -18.00 22.28 -10.37
C ILE A 594 -16.50 22.37 -10.67
N ARG A 595 -15.94 21.37 -11.32
CA ARG A 595 -14.56 21.40 -11.84
C ARG A 595 -14.61 21.13 -13.34
N ILE A 596 -14.23 22.10 -14.16
CA ILE A 596 -14.20 21.96 -15.63
C ILE A 596 -12.75 22.17 -16.07
N GLN A 597 -12.15 21.22 -16.76
CA GLN A 597 -10.74 21.30 -17.19
C GLN A 597 -10.65 20.92 -18.66
N HIS A 598 -9.90 21.68 -19.48
CA HIS A 598 -9.70 21.38 -20.90
C HIS A 598 -11.01 21.19 -21.72
N CYS A 599 -12.03 22.01 -21.47
CA CYS A 599 -13.34 21.98 -22.16
C CYS A 599 -13.66 23.34 -22.85
N PRO A 600 -13.02 23.67 -23.99
CA PRO A 600 -13.06 24.98 -24.64
C PRO A 600 -14.46 25.48 -25.03
N LYS A 601 -15.44 24.59 -25.19
CA LYS A 601 -16.80 24.95 -25.60
C LYS A 601 -17.80 25.14 -24.46
N LEU A 602 -17.50 24.66 -23.25
CA LEU A 602 -18.35 24.83 -22.05
C LEU A 602 -18.12 26.19 -21.38
N VAL A 603 -16.86 26.60 -21.31
CA VAL A 603 -16.42 27.82 -20.63
C VAL A 603 -17.02 29.11 -21.20
N PRO A 604 -17.13 29.31 -22.54
CA PRO A 604 -17.62 30.56 -23.07
C PRO A 604 -19.08 30.81 -22.69
N LEU A 605 -19.88 29.80 -22.33
CA LEU A 605 -21.27 30.00 -21.91
C LEU A 605 -21.39 30.28 -20.40
N LEU A 606 -20.47 29.76 -19.59
CA LEU A 606 -20.34 30.14 -18.17
C LEU A 606 -19.90 31.60 -18.01
N VAL A 607 -19.18 32.13 -19.01
CA VAL A 607 -18.66 33.49 -18.97
C VAL A 607 -19.35 34.46 -19.93
N SER A 608 -19.91 34.02 -21.06
CA SER A 608 -20.76 34.87 -21.91
C SER A 608 -22.08 35.18 -21.20
N GLY A 609 -22.52 34.35 -20.26
CA GLY A 609 -23.61 34.66 -19.33
C GLY A 609 -23.24 35.66 -18.21
N MET A 610 -22.00 36.17 -18.12
CA MET A 610 -21.58 37.09 -17.04
C MET A 610 -22.18 38.50 -17.11
N MET A 611 -23.12 38.81 -17.99
CA MET A 611 -23.78 40.13 -17.97
C MET A 611 -25.30 40.10 -17.82
N GLU A 612 -25.94 38.92 -17.69
CA GLU A 612 -27.32 38.82 -17.21
C GLU A 612 -27.40 37.90 -15.99
N VAL A 613 -27.60 38.55 -14.84
CA VAL A 613 -28.07 38.06 -13.53
C VAL A 613 -28.13 36.52 -13.33
N GLY A 614 -27.18 35.96 -12.58
CA GLY A 614 -27.41 34.75 -11.76
C GLY A 614 -27.17 33.37 -12.41
N SER A 615 -26.27 33.24 -13.38
CA SER A 615 -26.04 32.00 -14.13
C SER A 615 -25.08 30.97 -13.47
N LEU A 616 -24.17 31.41 -12.59
CA LEU A 616 -23.26 30.53 -11.83
C LEU A 616 -23.83 30.21 -10.43
N PRO A 617 -23.64 28.98 -9.90
CA PRO A 617 -24.10 28.62 -8.56
C PRO A 617 -23.46 29.55 -7.52
N THR A 618 -24.26 30.09 -6.59
CA THR A 618 -23.76 30.90 -5.47
C THR A 618 -22.93 30.11 -4.46
N SER A 619 -22.82 28.79 -4.63
CA SER A 619 -21.98 27.88 -3.84
C SER A 619 -20.64 27.53 -4.50
N LEU A 620 -20.39 27.99 -5.73
CA LEU A 620 -19.19 27.62 -6.50
C LEU A 620 -17.92 28.05 -5.75
N ARG A 621 -17.08 27.09 -5.33
CA ARG A 621 -15.81 27.35 -4.63
C ARG A 621 -14.57 27.23 -5.50
N LEU A 622 -14.62 26.40 -6.54
CA LEU A 622 -13.51 26.19 -7.47
C LEU A 622 -14.01 26.37 -8.90
N LEU A 623 -13.21 27.04 -9.73
CA LEU A 623 -13.46 27.20 -11.15
C LEU A 623 -12.14 27.00 -11.89
N ASP A 624 -12.17 26.21 -12.96
CA ASP A 624 -11.02 25.92 -13.80
C ASP A 624 -11.42 26.15 -15.27
N ILE A 625 -10.56 26.80 -16.05
CA ILE A 625 -10.87 27.34 -17.38
C ILE A 625 -9.68 27.15 -18.33
N ASP A 626 -9.92 26.75 -19.57
CA ASP A 626 -8.89 26.74 -20.62
C ASP A 626 -9.17 27.80 -21.70
N MET A 627 -8.37 28.86 -21.77
CA MET A 627 -8.50 30.00 -22.70
C MET A 627 -7.93 29.69 -24.09
N GLY A 628 -8.32 28.57 -24.68
CA GLY A 628 -7.94 28.23 -26.06
C GLY A 628 -8.32 29.32 -27.09
N PRO A 629 -7.81 29.25 -28.34
CA PRO A 629 -7.95 30.31 -29.34
C PRO A 629 -9.40 30.68 -29.66
N GLU A 630 -10.32 29.71 -29.69
CA GLU A 630 -11.76 29.95 -29.89
C GLU A 630 -12.37 30.80 -28.76
N LEU A 631 -12.02 30.50 -27.50
CA LEU A 631 -12.46 31.27 -26.33
C LEU A 631 -11.88 32.68 -26.30
N SER A 632 -10.59 32.82 -26.63
CA SER A 632 -9.95 34.14 -26.68
C SER A 632 -10.61 35.03 -27.72
N THR A 633 -11.02 34.50 -28.88
CA THR A 633 -11.72 35.30 -29.91
C THR A 633 -13.14 35.70 -29.52
N ILE A 634 -13.90 34.81 -28.87
CA ILE A 634 -15.22 35.14 -28.31
C ILE A 634 -15.09 36.23 -27.24
N TRP A 635 -14.07 36.11 -26.38
CA TRP A 635 -13.81 37.09 -25.35
C TRP A 635 -13.38 38.44 -25.92
N ASP A 636 -12.53 38.45 -26.95
CA ASP A 636 -12.10 39.67 -27.66
C ASP A 636 -13.31 40.42 -28.25
N LEU A 637 -14.27 39.69 -28.86
CA LEU A 637 -15.52 40.28 -29.38
C LEU A 637 -16.36 40.92 -28.25
N LYS A 638 -16.48 40.25 -27.10
CA LYS A 638 -17.22 40.80 -25.94
C LYS A 638 -16.51 41.95 -25.24
N LEU A 639 -15.18 41.94 -25.20
CA LEU A 639 -14.38 43.07 -24.72
C LEU A 639 -14.65 44.32 -25.57
N GLN A 640 -14.74 44.18 -26.90
CA GLN A 640 -15.10 45.29 -27.79
C GLN A 640 -16.53 45.82 -27.53
N GLU A 641 -17.48 44.95 -27.21
CA GLU A 641 -18.84 45.35 -26.82
C GLU A 641 -18.87 46.11 -25.48
N LEU A 642 -18.10 45.65 -24.49
CA LEU A 642 -17.95 46.28 -23.17
C LEU A 642 -17.20 47.62 -23.21
N GLU A 643 -16.25 47.79 -24.11
CA GLU A 643 -15.54 49.07 -24.30
C GLU A 643 -16.40 50.12 -25.03
N GLN A 644 -17.37 49.68 -25.84
CA GLN A 644 -18.27 50.57 -26.60
C GLN A 644 -19.57 50.92 -25.86
N GLY A 645 -20.04 50.08 -24.94
CA GLY A 645 -21.16 50.38 -24.06
C GLY A 645 -20.69 50.42 -22.62
N GLY A 646 -20.83 51.55 -21.91
CA GLY A 646 -20.37 51.77 -20.53
C GLY A 646 -21.05 50.93 -19.44
N TYR A 647 -21.15 49.61 -19.64
CA TYR A 647 -21.69 48.62 -18.74
C TYR A 647 -20.66 48.31 -17.65
N GLN A 648 -21.08 48.42 -16.38
CA GLN A 648 -20.32 47.92 -15.25
C GLN A 648 -20.37 46.38 -15.25
N VAL A 649 -19.20 45.75 -15.23
CA VAL A 649 -19.07 44.30 -15.08
C VAL A 649 -19.66 43.88 -13.72
N PRO A 650 -20.64 42.96 -13.65
CA PRO A 650 -21.23 42.53 -12.40
C PRO A 650 -20.27 41.63 -11.63
N PRO A 651 -20.35 41.62 -10.29
CA PRO A 651 -19.47 40.83 -9.46
C PRO A 651 -19.77 39.32 -9.61
N PRO A 652 -18.76 38.45 -9.66
CA PRO A 652 -18.91 37.00 -9.67
C PRO A 652 -19.48 36.49 -8.33
N PRO A 653 -19.84 35.20 -8.24
CA PRO A 653 -20.31 34.62 -6.98
C PRO A 653 -19.30 34.86 -5.84
N PRO A 654 -19.75 35.36 -4.67
CA PRO A 654 -18.88 35.72 -3.55
C PRO A 654 -18.17 34.53 -2.88
N SER A 655 -18.53 33.29 -3.25
CA SER A 655 -18.01 32.04 -2.69
C SER A 655 -16.78 31.46 -3.40
N LEU A 656 -16.33 32.04 -4.52
CA LEU A 656 -15.25 31.47 -5.32
C LEU A 656 -13.89 31.64 -4.60
N GLU A 657 -13.31 30.53 -4.18
CA GLU A 657 -12.03 30.49 -3.44
C GLU A 657 -10.85 30.20 -4.39
N THR A 658 -11.01 29.26 -5.32
CA THR A 658 -9.93 28.78 -6.19
C THR A 658 -10.25 29.00 -7.66
N PHE A 659 -9.34 29.65 -8.39
CA PHE A 659 -9.43 29.86 -9.82
C PHE A 659 -8.20 29.27 -10.52
N LEU A 660 -8.42 28.43 -11.54
CA LEU A 660 -7.37 27.85 -12.37
C LEU A 660 -7.63 28.26 -13.83
N VAL A 661 -6.56 28.59 -14.56
CA VAL A 661 -6.63 28.99 -15.96
C VAL A 661 -5.49 28.43 -16.79
N THR A 662 -5.77 27.92 -17.99
CA THR A 662 -4.78 27.58 -19.02
C THR A 662 -4.89 28.45 -20.26
N ASN A 663 -3.84 28.54 -21.10
CA ASN A 663 -3.80 29.33 -22.35
C ASN A 663 -4.19 30.82 -22.19
N LEU A 664 -3.93 31.44 -21.04
CA LEU A 664 -4.27 32.84 -20.80
C LEU A 664 -3.49 33.77 -21.74
N THR A 665 -4.14 34.83 -22.25
CA THR A 665 -3.54 35.85 -23.14
C THR A 665 -3.51 37.23 -22.49
N ASP A 666 -2.62 38.11 -22.97
CA ASP A 666 -2.44 39.46 -22.42
C ASP A 666 -3.69 40.33 -22.49
N LYS A 667 -4.52 40.13 -23.52
CA LYS A 667 -5.74 40.91 -23.74
C LYS A 667 -6.83 40.62 -22.71
N VAL A 668 -6.94 39.37 -22.25
CA VAL A 668 -8.09 38.90 -21.46
C VAL A 668 -7.83 38.97 -19.95
N GLN A 669 -6.58 38.83 -19.52
CA GLN A 669 -6.22 38.72 -18.10
C GLN A 669 -6.72 39.86 -17.20
N SER A 670 -6.67 41.12 -17.65
CA SER A 670 -7.00 42.28 -16.82
C SER A 670 -8.50 42.33 -16.52
N CYS A 671 -9.32 42.13 -17.54
CA CYS A 671 -10.76 42.02 -17.41
C CYS A 671 -11.13 40.83 -16.53
N LEU A 672 -10.58 39.63 -16.83
CA LEU A 672 -10.90 38.40 -16.13
C LEU A 672 -10.51 38.43 -14.64
N LEU A 673 -9.31 38.92 -14.31
CA LEU A 673 -8.84 39.02 -12.92
C LEU A 673 -9.51 40.18 -12.16
N SER A 674 -9.88 41.27 -12.84
CA SER A 674 -10.68 42.35 -12.23
C SER A 674 -12.05 41.90 -11.76
N CYS A 675 -12.61 40.90 -12.44
CA CYS A 675 -13.86 40.29 -12.05
C CYS A 675 -13.70 39.49 -10.75
N LEU A 676 -12.52 38.97 -10.41
CA LEU A 676 -12.32 37.97 -9.35
C LEU A 676 -11.50 38.51 -8.16
N PRO A 677 -11.99 39.51 -7.38
CA PRO A 677 -11.21 40.11 -6.29
C PRO A 677 -11.09 39.21 -5.04
N SER A 678 -12.02 38.26 -4.86
CA SER A 678 -12.17 37.45 -3.63
C SER A 678 -11.39 36.13 -3.64
N ILE A 679 -10.74 35.77 -4.74
CA ILE A 679 -10.05 34.47 -4.87
C ILE A 679 -8.85 34.39 -3.91
N THR A 680 -8.70 33.23 -3.27
CA THR A 680 -7.58 32.93 -2.36
C THR A 680 -6.51 32.11 -3.05
N LYS A 681 -6.84 31.36 -4.11
CA LYS A 681 -5.89 30.59 -4.92
C LYS A 681 -6.06 30.85 -6.41
N LEU A 682 -4.95 31.17 -7.08
CA LEU A 682 -4.86 31.39 -8.53
C LEU A 682 -3.81 30.44 -9.12
N VAL A 683 -4.19 29.65 -10.12
CA VAL A 683 -3.28 28.79 -10.88
C VAL A 683 -3.33 29.22 -12.34
N ILE A 684 -2.19 29.55 -12.91
CA ILE A 684 -2.02 29.86 -14.33
C ILE A 684 -1.09 28.78 -14.89
N SER A 685 -1.56 28.02 -15.87
CA SER A 685 -0.81 26.90 -16.44
C SER A 685 -0.75 26.96 -17.97
N ASN A 686 0.29 26.44 -18.60
CA ASN A 686 0.40 26.24 -20.05
C ASN A 686 -0.15 27.41 -20.87
N SER A 687 0.41 28.61 -20.66
CA SER A 687 -0.05 29.86 -21.29
C SER A 687 1.05 30.48 -22.15
N PRO A 688 1.27 29.97 -23.37
CA PRO A 688 2.43 30.33 -24.20
C PRO A 688 2.36 31.73 -24.82
N GLU A 689 1.16 32.34 -24.92
CA GLU A 689 0.96 33.68 -25.50
C GLU A 689 0.98 34.81 -24.45
N LEU A 690 1.07 34.47 -23.16
CA LEU A 690 1.07 35.45 -22.08
C LEU A 690 2.44 36.13 -21.97
N THR A 691 2.55 37.42 -22.31
CA THR A 691 3.80 38.18 -22.20
C THR A 691 3.87 39.09 -20.96
N SER A 692 2.72 39.43 -20.39
CA SER A 692 2.57 40.28 -19.20
C SER A 692 1.57 39.67 -18.24
N LEU A 693 1.79 39.75 -16.92
CA LEU A 693 0.83 39.26 -15.92
C LEU A 693 0.45 40.34 -14.91
N HIS A 694 -0.83 40.69 -14.80
CA HIS A 694 -1.34 41.76 -13.94
C HIS A 694 -2.08 41.20 -12.71
N LEU A 695 -1.40 41.19 -11.55
CA LEU A 695 -1.92 40.58 -10.31
C LEU A 695 -2.63 41.57 -9.37
N GLY A 696 -2.65 42.86 -9.71
CA GLY A 696 -3.12 43.94 -8.83
C GLY A 696 -4.60 43.89 -8.43
N TYR A 697 -5.40 43.06 -9.11
CA TYR A 697 -6.84 42.94 -8.91
C TYR A 697 -7.24 42.01 -7.76
N SER A 698 -6.44 40.97 -7.47
CA SER A 698 -6.79 39.89 -6.52
C SER A 698 -6.07 40.03 -5.17
N LYS A 699 -6.49 41.00 -4.36
CA LYS A 699 -5.83 41.32 -3.07
C LYS A 699 -5.98 40.24 -1.98
N ALA A 700 -6.97 39.34 -2.12
CA ALA A 700 -7.23 38.25 -1.19
C ALA A 700 -6.32 37.01 -1.40
N LEU A 701 -5.45 37.04 -2.42
CA LEU A 701 -4.68 35.87 -2.83
C LEU A 701 -3.69 35.39 -1.76
N GLU A 702 -3.80 34.12 -1.38
CA GLU A 702 -2.91 33.41 -0.46
C GLU A 702 -1.96 32.46 -1.20
N CYS A 703 -2.38 31.94 -2.36
CA CYS A 703 -1.62 30.99 -3.17
C CYS A 703 -1.61 31.37 -4.65
N LEU A 704 -0.42 31.51 -5.23
CA LEU A 704 -0.21 31.75 -6.66
C LEU A 704 0.61 30.61 -7.27
N GLU A 705 0.11 30.01 -8.34
CA GLU A 705 0.82 29.00 -9.12
C GLU A 705 0.96 29.45 -10.58
N ILE A 706 2.18 29.44 -11.13
CA ILE A 706 2.48 29.80 -12.52
C ILE A 706 3.28 28.63 -13.13
N VAL A 707 2.73 27.99 -14.16
CA VAL A 707 3.24 26.73 -14.71
C VAL A 707 3.29 26.83 -16.24
N GLY A 708 4.42 26.56 -16.90
CA GLY A 708 4.47 26.46 -18.37
C GLY A 708 4.05 27.74 -19.13
N CYS A 709 4.50 28.91 -18.70
CA CYS A 709 4.12 30.21 -19.31
C CYS A 709 5.25 30.82 -20.17
N GLU A 710 5.78 30.06 -21.14
CA GLU A 710 7.05 30.28 -21.89
C GLU A 710 7.40 31.71 -22.36
N SER A 711 6.40 32.55 -22.65
CA SER A 711 6.60 33.91 -23.19
C SER A 711 6.55 35.05 -22.15
N LEU A 712 6.38 34.73 -20.86
CA LEU A 712 6.17 35.74 -19.82
C LEU A 712 7.39 36.66 -19.65
N ALA A 713 7.23 37.94 -19.96
CA ALA A 713 8.27 38.96 -20.00
C ALA A 713 8.10 40.07 -18.94
N SER A 714 6.90 40.24 -18.37
CA SER A 714 6.63 41.22 -17.31
C SER A 714 5.59 40.72 -16.30
N VAL A 715 5.71 41.12 -15.03
CA VAL A 715 4.71 40.87 -13.98
C VAL A 715 4.48 42.18 -13.22
N GLU A 716 3.22 42.61 -13.16
CA GLU A 716 2.79 43.86 -12.53
C GLU A 716 1.83 43.60 -11.37
N GLY A 717 1.82 44.50 -10.39
CA GLY A 717 0.88 44.42 -9.27
C GLY A 717 1.20 43.35 -8.23
N PHE A 718 2.39 42.72 -8.29
CA PHE A 718 2.83 41.77 -7.28
C PHE A 718 2.81 42.38 -5.87
N GLY A 719 3.27 43.63 -5.73
CA GLY A 719 3.26 44.39 -4.47
C GLY A 719 1.89 44.50 -3.77
N SER A 720 0.79 44.28 -4.49
CA SER A 720 -0.58 44.31 -3.94
C SER A 720 -0.97 43.01 -3.21
N LEU A 721 -0.23 41.91 -3.39
CA LEU A 721 -0.55 40.58 -2.86
C LEU A 721 -0.09 40.39 -1.40
N THR A 722 -0.61 41.23 -0.51
CA THR A 722 -0.17 41.29 0.89
C THR A 722 -0.43 40.04 1.73
N ASN A 723 -1.33 39.15 1.27
CA ASN A 723 -1.73 37.90 1.94
C ASN A 723 -1.03 36.65 1.37
N LEU A 724 -0.15 36.80 0.36
CA LEU A 724 0.46 35.66 -0.31
C LEU A 724 1.38 34.87 0.65
N ARG A 725 1.09 33.57 0.82
CA ARG A 725 1.86 32.64 1.66
C ARG A 725 2.50 31.52 0.86
N SER A 726 1.96 31.20 -0.31
CA SER A 726 2.42 30.10 -1.16
C SER A 726 2.66 30.58 -2.58
N LEU A 727 3.86 30.36 -3.09
CA LEU A 727 4.22 30.63 -4.48
C LEU A 727 4.75 29.35 -5.12
N VAL A 728 4.23 29.05 -6.29
CA VAL A 728 4.60 27.89 -7.09
C VAL A 728 4.95 28.39 -8.48
N VAL A 729 6.17 28.13 -8.95
CA VAL A 729 6.61 28.53 -10.30
C VAL A 729 7.32 27.36 -10.97
N TYR A 730 6.88 26.95 -12.15
CA TYR A 730 7.53 25.91 -12.92
C TYR A 730 7.68 26.30 -14.39
N ASP A 731 8.89 26.65 -14.77
CA ASP A 731 9.44 26.49 -16.14
C ASP A 731 10.92 26.93 -16.15
N PRO A 732 11.89 26.06 -16.51
CA PRO A 732 13.33 26.42 -16.49
C PRO A 732 13.76 27.67 -17.29
N PRO A 733 13.23 28.00 -18.49
CA PRO A 733 13.67 29.20 -19.23
C PRO A 733 13.18 30.52 -18.62
N ILE A 734 12.13 30.49 -17.79
CA ILE A 734 11.51 31.69 -17.22
C ILE A 734 11.80 31.84 -15.73
N LEU A 735 12.13 30.75 -15.03
CA LEU A 735 12.31 30.74 -13.58
C LEU A 735 13.20 31.91 -13.09
N PRO A 736 14.43 32.11 -13.59
CA PRO A 736 15.29 33.21 -13.12
C PRO A 736 14.68 34.58 -13.45
N ARG A 737 14.18 34.72 -14.69
CA ARG A 737 13.63 35.96 -15.23
C ARG A 737 12.36 36.39 -14.51
N CYS A 738 11.47 35.46 -14.17
CA CYS A 738 10.24 35.72 -13.42
C CYS A 738 10.55 36.24 -12.02
N PHE A 739 11.49 35.60 -11.31
CA PHE A 739 11.91 36.06 -9.98
C PHE A 739 12.64 37.41 -10.03
N GLU A 740 13.42 37.68 -11.07
CA GLU A 740 14.00 39.01 -11.32
C GLU A 740 12.89 40.05 -11.50
N LEU A 741 11.91 39.80 -12.38
CA LEU A 741 10.77 40.69 -12.63
C LEU A 741 9.97 40.98 -11.37
N LEU A 742 9.70 39.95 -10.55
CA LEU A 742 9.00 40.10 -9.27
C LEU A 742 9.83 40.90 -8.26
N SER A 743 11.15 40.72 -8.23
CA SER A 743 12.05 41.40 -7.29
C SER A 743 12.21 42.90 -7.56
N HIS A 744 11.97 43.34 -8.80
CA HIS A 744 12.01 44.76 -9.18
C HIS A 744 10.75 45.55 -8.79
N GLN A 745 9.68 44.88 -8.35
CA GLN A 745 8.42 45.53 -7.99
C GLN A 745 8.49 46.20 -6.61
N GLN A 746 7.86 47.37 -6.48
CA GLN A 746 7.74 48.08 -5.21
C GLN A 746 6.92 47.24 -4.21
N GLY A 747 7.45 47.00 -3.01
CA GLY A 747 6.79 46.17 -1.98
C GLY A 747 7.05 44.66 -2.09
N ALA A 748 7.81 44.19 -3.09
CA ALA A 748 8.11 42.76 -3.25
C ALA A 748 8.85 42.16 -2.04
N THR A 749 9.74 42.92 -1.40
CA THR A 749 10.49 42.49 -0.21
C THR A 749 9.59 42.07 0.94
N ASP A 750 8.48 42.79 1.15
CA ASP A 750 7.54 42.50 2.23
C ASP A 750 6.80 41.18 1.95
N ILE A 751 6.50 40.91 0.68
CA ILE A 751 5.86 39.67 0.25
C ILE A 751 6.81 38.49 0.41
N TRP A 752 8.06 38.62 -0.07
CA TRP A 752 9.09 37.59 0.08
C TRP A 752 9.33 37.25 1.56
N SER A 753 9.28 38.25 2.45
CA SER A 753 9.45 38.04 3.89
C SER A 753 8.33 37.24 4.55
N LYS A 754 7.11 37.27 4.00
CA LYS A 754 5.93 36.57 4.52
C LYS A 754 5.70 35.20 3.89
N LEU A 755 6.39 34.89 2.80
CA LEU A 755 6.21 33.65 2.04
C LEU A 755 6.58 32.43 2.91
N GLU A 756 5.66 31.48 3.07
CA GLU A 756 5.84 30.28 3.90
C GLU A 756 6.12 29.03 3.08
N LYS A 757 5.59 28.95 1.86
CA LYS A 757 5.78 27.83 0.94
C LYS A 757 6.29 28.34 -0.41
N LEU A 758 7.38 27.75 -0.90
CA LEU A 758 7.93 27.98 -2.22
C LEU A 758 8.10 26.64 -2.93
N GLN A 759 7.64 26.57 -4.17
CA GLN A 759 7.78 25.39 -4.99
C GLN A 759 8.29 25.77 -6.38
N ILE A 760 9.40 25.16 -6.78
CA ILE A 760 10.18 25.54 -7.95
C ILE A 760 10.55 24.33 -8.80
N GLY A 761 10.66 24.53 -10.11
CA GLY A 761 11.05 23.49 -11.06
C GLY A 761 12.54 23.12 -11.00
N ASP A 762 13.42 24.11 -10.72
CA ASP A 762 14.85 23.91 -10.51
C ASP A 762 15.43 24.97 -9.54
N GLY A 763 16.71 24.83 -9.20
CA GLY A 763 17.40 25.69 -8.22
C GLY A 763 18.03 26.97 -8.76
N SER A 764 17.84 27.32 -10.03
CA SER A 764 18.44 28.51 -10.66
C SER A 764 18.11 29.82 -9.92
N VAL A 765 16.91 29.91 -9.36
CA VAL A 765 16.42 31.08 -8.61
C VAL A 765 16.97 31.21 -7.20
N LEU A 766 17.67 30.19 -6.68
CA LEU A 766 18.27 30.24 -5.34
C LEU A 766 19.53 31.12 -5.33
N THR A 767 19.33 32.42 -5.45
CA THR A 767 20.37 33.45 -5.30
C THR A 767 20.49 33.88 -3.85
N ALA A 768 21.67 34.38 -3.46
CA ALA A 768 21.90 34.86 -2.10
C ALA A 768 21.03 36.09 -1.75
N SER A 769 20.66 36.92 -2.73
CA SER A 769 19.76 38.06 -2.54
C SER A 769 18.34 37.60 -2.21
N LEU A 770 17.77 36.69 -2.99
CA LEU A 770 16.42 36.17 -2.78
C LEU A 770 16.32 35.39 -1.46
N CYS A 771 17.28 34.49 -1.19
CA CYS A 771 17.23 33.67 0.03
C CYS A 771 17.36 34.50 1.32
N LYS A 772 17.98 35.69 1.28
CA LYS A 772 17.98 36.64 2.42
C LYS A 772 16.61 37.26 2.67
N GLN A 773 15.79 37.42 1.64
CA GLN A 773 14.45 38.00 1.75
C GLN A 773 13.42 36.98 2.25
N LEU A 774 13.62 35.69 1.94
CA LEU A 774 12.75 34.55 2.30
C LEU A 774 12.85 34.13 3.79
N THR A 775 12.65 35.07 4.70
CA THR A 775 12.88 34.88 6.14
C THR A 775 11.83 33.99 6.82
N SER A 776 10.59 33.95 6.34
CA SER A 776 9.51 33.12 6.89
C SER A 776 9.31 31.77 6.17
N LEU A 777 10.21 31.43 5.23
CA LEU A 777 10.01 30.25 4.39
C LEU A 777 10.16 28.96 5.20
N LYS A 778 9.05 28.21 5.34
CA LYS A 778 8.99 26.95 6.08
C LYS A 778 9.11 25.73 5.17
N ARG A 779 8.64 25.81 3.93
CA ARG A 779 8.60 24.67 3.02
C ARG A 779 9.14 25.01 1.64
N LEU A 780 10.11 24.23 1.18
CA LEU A 780 10.70 24.33 -0.15
C LEU A 780 10.51 23.00 -0.88
N PHE A 781 9.97 23.07 -2.09
CA PHE A 781 9.70 21.90 -2.94
C PHE A 781 10.38 22.06 -4.29
N PHE A 782 11.17 21.06 -4.67
CA PHE A 782 11.65 20.88 -6.03
C PHE A 782 10.78 19.84 -6.73
N PHE A 783 10.04 20.29 -7.73
CA PHE A 783 9.18 19.41 -8.52
C PHE A 783 9.18 19.83 -9.99
N PRO A 784 9.91 19.15 -10.87
CA PRO A 784 9.82 19.38 -12.30
C PRO A 784 8.56 18.68 -12.83
N GLU A 785 7.73 19.42 -13.57
CA GLU A 785 6.61 18.84 -14.29
C GLU A 785 7.11 17.88 -15.40
N ARG A 786 6.22 16.99 -15.89
CA ARG A 786 6.40 16.19 -17.11
C ARG A 786 6.43 17.08 -18.36
N SER A 787 7.30 18.09 -18.40
CA SER A 787 7.43 18.96 -19.56
C SER A 787 7.96 18.16 -20.76
N LYS A 788 7.53 18.56 -21.98
CA LYS A 788 7.98 18.00 -23.26
C LYS A 788 9.51 18.04 -23.46
N HIS A 789 10.22 18.77 -22.61
CA HIS A 789 11.65 19.07 -22.72
C HIS A 789 12.54 18.30 -21.72
N GLY A 790 11.99 17.47 -20.84
CA GLY A 790 12.77 16.59 -19.95
C GLY A 790 13.72 17.35 -19.02
N ALA A 791 13.31 17.62 -17.78
CA ALA A 791 14.11 18.39 -16.83
C ALA A 791 15.57 17.89 -16.68
N MET A 792 16.53 18.81 -16.93
CA MET A 792 17.98 18.60 -16.95
C MET A 792 18.69 18.86 -15.60
N MET A 793 17.97 18.95 -14.48
CA MET A 793 18.61 19.28 -13.21
C MET A 793 19.57 18.16 -12.75
N MET A 794 20.88 18.41 -12.91
CA MET A 794 21.96 17.48 -12.53
C MET A 794 22.36 17.62 -11.04
N GLY A 795 22.10 18.78 -10.43
CA GLY A 795 22.50 19.16 -9.08
C GLY A 795 22.34 20.66 -8.82
N LEU A 796 22.49 21.08 -7.55
CA LEU A 796 22.66 22.50 -7.20
C LEU A 796 24.12 22.91 -7.37
N THR A 797 24.37 24.15 -7.82
CA THR A 797 25.73 24.72 -7.85
C THR A 797 26.21 25.05 -6.44
N LYS A 798 27.53 25.16 -6.23
CA LYS A 798 28.13 25.57 -4.94
C LYS A 798 27.58 26.91 -4.44
N GLU A 799 27.13 27.79 -5.33
CA GLU A 799 26.54 29.08 -4.97
C GLU A 799 25.10 28.93 -4.49
N GLN A 800 24.29 28.13 -5.19
CA GLN A 800 22.92 27.81 -4.80
C GLN A 800 22.89 27.07 -3.46
N GLU A 801 23.83 26.14 -3.23
CA GLU A 801 23.97 25.47 -1.94
C GLU A 801 24.31 26.45 -0.81
N ARG A 802 25.10 27.50 -1.07
CA ARG A 802 25.37 28.55 -0.07
C ARG A 802 24.16 29.43 0.15
N ALA A 803 23.40 29.73 -0.90
CA ALA A 803 22.17 30.51 -0.80
C ALA A 803 21.09 29.77 0.01
N LEU A 804 20.94 28.46 -0.22
CA LEU A 804 20.00 27.60 0.52
C LEU A 804 20.23 27.66 2.04
N GLN A 805 21.48 27.83 2.49
CA GLN A 805 21.85 27.93 3.92
C GLN A 805 21.30 29.19 4.60
N LEU A 806 20.90 30.20 3.83
CA LEU A 806 20.34 31.44 4.36
C LEU A 806 18.87 31.26 4.79
N LEU A 807 18.22 30.16 4.37
CA LEU A 807 16.83 29.82 4.69
C LEU A 807 16.72 29.17 6.08
N THR A 808 17.00 29.96 7.12
CA THR A 808 17.09 29.49 8.51
C THR A 808 15.77 28.99 9.10
N SER A 809 14.63 29.43 8.57
CA SER A 809 13.28 29.02 9.02
C SER A 809 12.76 27.75 8.34
N LEU A 810 13.53 27.13 7.45
CA LEU A 810 13.07 26.02 6.62
C LEU A 810 12.86 24.75 7.46
N GLN A 811 11.61 24.27 7.48
CA GLN A 811 11.17 23.08 8.23
C GLN A 811 11.02 21.83 7.35
N SER A 812 10.67 22.01 6.06
CA SER A 812 10.51 20.90 5.13
C SER A 812 11.18 21.18 3.79
N LEU A 813 11.96 20.21 3.32
CA LEU A 813 12.64 20.23 2.03
C LEU A 813 12.25 18.98 1.25
N ASN A 814 11.83 19.17 0.00
CA ASN A 814 11.28 18.10 -0.82
C ASN A 814 11.98 18.07 -2.18
N PHE A 815 12.44 16.89 -2.57
CA PHE A 815 12.97 16.57 -3.89
C PHE A 815 12.06 15.53 -4.52
N TRP A 816 11.29 15.91 -5.54
CA TRP A 816 10.34 15.01 -6.19
C TRP A 816 10.60 14.94 -7.70
N HIS A 817 10.63 13.73 -8.25
CA HIS A 817 10.73 13.45 -9.69
C HIS A 817 11.94 14.08 -10.39
N LEU A 818 13.12 13.99 -9.80
CA LEU A 818 14.37 14.49 -10.39
C LEU A 818 15.21 13.31 -10.93
N PRO A 819 15.04 12.89 -12.21
CA PRO A 819 15.70 11.71 -12.76
C PRO A 819 17.21 11.87 -12.95
N ASN A 820 17.69 13.12 -13.10
CA ASN A 820 19.09 13.44 -13.40
C ASN A 820 19.91 13.90 -12.17
N LEU A 821 19.27 14.08 -11.02
CA LEU A 821 19.94 14.57 -9.81
C LEU A 821 20.92 13.52 -9.26
N LEU A 822 22.21 13.85 -9.23
CA LEU A 822 23.28 12.91 -8.85
C LEU A 822 23.53 12.87 -7.33
N SER A 823 23.29 13.97 -6.61
CA SER A 823 23.57 14.08 -5.18
C SER A 823 22.71 15.14 -4.49
N LEU A 824 22.54 14.98 -3.18
CA LEU A 824 21.91 15.98 -2.32
C LEU A 824 22.91 17.09 -1.95
N PRO A 825 22.44 18.28 -1.52
CA PRO A 825 23.33 19.37 -1.16
C PRO A 825 24.30 18.99 -0.03
N ALA A 826 25.60 19.26 -0.21
CA ALA A 826 26.63 18.74 0.69
C ALA A 826 26.50 19.29 2.12
N LYS A 827 25.99 20.52 2.27
CA LYS A 827 25.89 21.26 3.54
C LYS A 827 24.49 21.28 4.15
N LEU A 828 23.65 20.27 3.88
CA LEU A 828 22.32 20.17 4.49
C LEU A 828 22.33 20.22 6.03
N ALA A 829 23.40 19.75 6.67
CA ALA A 829 23.58 19.80 8.12
C ALA A 829 23.44 21.20 8.75
N SER A 830 23.66 22.26 7.96
CA SER A 830 23.57 23.66 8.42
C SER A 830 22.13 24.18 8.56
N LEU A 831 21.13 23.47 8.02
CA LEU A 831 19.71 23.84 8.11
C LEU A 831 19.14 23.40 9.46
N THR A 832 19.36 24.21 10.49
CA THR A 832 19.06 23.89 11.90
C THR A 832 17.58 23.80 12.26
N SER A 833 16.68 24.28 11.40
CA SER A 833 15.22 24.19 11.59
C SER A 833 14.58 23.05 10.79
N LEU A 834 15.35 22.32 9.97
CA LEU A 834 14.80 21.33 9.04
C LEU A 834 14.35 20.08 9.78
N GLN A 835 13.06 19.79 9.75
CA GLN A 835 12.42 18.66 10.44
C GLN A 835 12.11 17.52 9.49
N HIS A 836 11.68 17.82 8.25
CA HIS A 836 11.24 16.80 7.29
C HIS A 836 11.99 16.92 5.96
N LEU A 837 12.61 15.82 5.53
CA LEU A 837 13.27 15.69 4.23
C LEU A 837 12.58 14.60 3.41
N TYR A 838 12.03 14.96 2.26
CA TYR A 838 11.35 14.04 1.36
C TYR A 838 12.13 13.92 0.05
N ILE A 839 12.40 12.70 -0.36
CA ILE A 839 13.09 12.36 -1.61
C ILE A 839 12.21 11.32 -2.31
N SER A 840 11.73 11.61 -3.51
CA SER A 840 10.79 10.72 -4.19
C SER A 840 11.04 10.70 -5.68
N ASN A 841 11.11 9.51 -6.27
CA ASN A 841 11.29 9.33 -7.71
C ASN A 841 12.60 9.99 -8.23
N CYS A 842 13.70 9.80 -7.48
CA CYS A 842 15.05 10.32 -7.76
C CYS A 842 16.05 9.16 -7.90
N PRO A 843 16.06 8.41 -9.02
CA PRO A 843 16.77 7.13 -9.15
C PRO A 843 18.29 7.23 -9.22
N ARG A 844 18.88 8.41 -9.49
CA ARG A 844 20.34 8.58 -9.65
C ARG A 844 21.07 9.05 -8.38
N ILE A 845 20.35 9.42 -7.33
CA ILE A 845 20.96 9.74 -6.05
C ILE A 845 21.41 8.43 -5.41
N ALA A 846 22.72 8.27 -5.19
CA ALA A 846 23.31 7.05 -4.65
C ALA A 846 23.56 7.11 -3.13
N ARG A 847 23.77 8.31 -2.57
CA ARG A 847 24.29 8.50 -1.20
C ARG A 847 23.70 9.72 -0.50
N LEU A 848 23.70 9.67 0.83
CA LEU A 848 23.43 10.82 1.70
C LEU A 848 24.63 11.79 1.73
N PRO A 849 24.44 13.07 2.14
CA PRO A 849 25.52 14.05 2.20
C PRO A 849 26.64 13.61 3.16
N GLU A 850 27.90 13.76 2.74
CA GLU A 850 29.07 13.34 3.53
C GLU A 850 29.21 14.06 4.88
N ILE A 851 28.72 15.32 4.96
CA ILE A 851 28.77 16.14 6.19
C ILE A 851 27.65 15.76 7.17
N GLY A 852 26.78 14.81 6.81
CA GLY A 852 25.68 14.32 7.63
C GLY A 852 24.36 15.07 7.41
N LEU A 853 23.30 14.53 8.02
CA LEU A 853 21.94 15.10 8.01
C LEU A 853 21.79 16.19 9.10
N PRO A 854 20.86 17.15 8.92
CA PRO A 854 20.62 18.19 9.93
C PRO A 854 20.15 17.60 11.27
N PRO A 855 20.62 18.14 12.40
CA PRO A 855 20.37 17.57 13.74
C PRO A 855 18.91 17.71 14.20
N SER A 856 18.15 18.63 13.60
CA SER A 856 16.72 18.85 13.84
C SER A 856 15.81 17.89 13.06
N LEU A 857 16.37 17.05 12.20
CA LEU A 857 15.61 16.21 11.29
C LEU A 857 14.87 15.10 12.09
N VAL A 858 13.54 15.14 12.02
CA VAL A 858 12.63 14.18 12.67
C VAL A 858 12.23 13.07 11.71
N GLN A 859 12.09 13.39 10.42
CA GLN A 859 11.64 12.44 9.42
C GLN A 859 12.41 12.57 8.10
N LEU A 860 12.89 11.43 7.60
CA LEU A 860 13.41 11.25 6.25
C LEU A 860 12.50 10.26 5.51
N THR A 861 12.00 10.64 4.34
CA THR A 861 11.16 9.76 3.51
C THR A 861 11.76 9.62 2.13
N VAL A 862 12.01 8.38 1.72
CA VAL A 862 12.58 8.01 0.42
C VAL A 862 11.59 7.12 -0.30
N ARG A 863 11.16 7.46 -1.52
CA ARG A 863 10.25 6.61 -2.33
C ARG A 863 10.77 6.47 -3.75
N ARG A 864 10.71 5.26 -4.33
CA ARG A 864 11.09 5.00 -5.73
C ARG A 864 12.47 5.61 -6.10
N CYS A 865 13.46 5.41 -5.24
CA CYS A 865 14.85 5.90 -5.42
C CYS A 865 15.82 4.71 -5.60
N SER A 866 17.13 4.98 -5.76
CA SER A 866 18.13 3.92 -5.91
C SER A 866 18.22 3.02 -4.68
N GLU A 867 18.54 1.75 -4.90
CA GLU A 867 18.76 0.79 -3.82
C GLU A 867 19.96 1.18 -2.94
N GLU A 868 21.00 1.77 -3.54
CA GLU A 868 22.18 2.30 -2.83
C GLU A 868 21.80 3.38 -1.81
N LEU A 869 20.94 4.34 -2.20
CA LEU A 869 20.46 5.37 -1.29
C LEU A 869 19.60 4.77 -0.19
N CYS A 870 18.73 3.81 -0.53
CA CYS A 870 17.91 3.10 0.44
C CYS A 870 18.78 2.39 1.49
N MET A 871 19.86 1.72 1.09
CA MET A 871 20.82 1.10 2.02
C MET A 871 21.49 2.14 2.94
N HIS A 872 21.99 3.24 2.40
CA HIS A 872 22.59 4.31 3.21
C HIS A 872 21.58 4.94 4.19
N CYS A 873 20.32 5.07 3.79
CA CYS A 873 19.25 5.53 4.69
C CYS A 873 18.99 4.53 5.81
N ARG A 874 18.99 3.22 5.54
CA ARG A 874 18.85 2.20 6.60
C ARG A 874 19.98 2.23 7.61
N MET A 875 21.20 2.56 7.18
CA MET A 875 22.36 2.71 8.08
C MET A 875 22.35 4.03 8.88
N ALA A 876 21.57 5.02 8.45
CA ALA A 876 21.48 6.33 9.08
C ALA A 876 20.35 6.43 10.14
N THR A 877 19.70 5.31 10.47
CA THR A 877 18.65 5.26 11.50
C THR A 877 19.22 5.63 12.87
N SER A 878 18.49 6.45 13.61
CA SER A 878 18.81 6.83 14.98
C SER A 878 17.52 7.01 15.78
N GLU A 879 17.59 6.96 17.11
CA GLU A 879 16.42 7.02 18.00
C GLU A 879 15.52 8.25 17.80
N LYS A 880 16.04 9.32 17.19
CA LYS A 880 15.31 10.58 16.94
C LYS A 880 14.85 10.77 15.50
N LEU A 881 15.40 10.01 14.55
CA LEU A 881 15.15 10.17 13.12
C LEU A 881 14.33 9.00 12.57
N LYS A 882 13.08 9.28 12.22
CA LYS A 882 12.20 8.30 11.56
C LYS A 882 12.53 8.22 10.07
N ILE A 883 12.89 7.03 9.59
CA ILE A 883 13.18 6.79 8.17
C ILE A 883 12.06 5.94 7.57
N LEU A 884 11.45 6.43 6.49
CA LEU A 884 10.42 5.73 5.71
C LEU A 884 10.97 5.46 4.32
N ILE A 885 11.03 4.20 3.89
CA ILE A 885 11.40 3.79 2.54
C ILE A 885 10.17 3.17 1.88
N ASP A 886 9.69 3.76 0.79
CA ASP A 886 8.46 3.33 0.08
C ASP A 886 7.25 3.14 1.02
N ASP A 887 7.11 4.09 1.96
CA ASP A 887 6.08 4.10 3.01
C ASP A 887 6.20 3.02 4.08
N ILE A 888 7.28 2.25 4.04
CA ILE A 888 7.61 1.26 5.03
C ILE A 888 8.62 1.87 6.02
N PRO A 889 8.30 1.90 7.33
CA PRO A 889 9.27 2.31 8.33
C PRO A 889 10.47 1.37 8.36
N VAL A 890 11.67 1.93 8.44
CA VAL A 890 12.90 1.18 8.66
C VAL A 890 13.13 1.09 10.16
N ASP A 891 13.09 -0.14 10.69
CA ASP A 891 13.34 -0.46 12.11
C ASP A 891 14.84 -0.55 12.46
#